data_AF-A0A5N4EA77-F1
#
_entry.id   AF-A0A5N4EA77-F1
#
_cell.length_a   1.000
_cell.length_b   1.000
_cell.length_c   1.000
_cell.angle_alpha   90.00
_cell.angle_beta   90.00
_cell.angle_gamma   90.00
#
_symmetry.space_group_name_H-M   'P 1'
#
loop_
_entity.id
_entity.type
_entity.pdbx_description
1 polymer ?
#
loop_
_entity_poly.entity_id
_entity_poly.type
_entity_poly.pdbx_seq_one_letter_code
_entity_poly.pdbx_strand_id
1 'polypeptide(L)'
;MARKVLSLLPPLLLAATGLLGLLLLCVPTRDVREPPALKYGVVLDAGSSHTSMFIYKWPADKENDTGIVGQHSSCDVHGGGISSYADNPPGAGQSLVECLDRALQDVPKERHSGTPLYLGATAGMRLLNLTSPEASANVLAAVTQTLTQYPFDFRGARILSGQDEGVFGWVTANYLLENFIKYGWVGRWFRPRKGTLGAMDLGGASTQITFETASPIEDPTSEVQLRLYGQLYRVYTHSFLCYGRDQVLQRLLASALQAHGFHPCWPRGYSTHVLLRDVYESPCTAAQRPQTFNSSARISLSGRSDPALCRGLISQLFNFSSCRFSRCSFNGIFQPPVAGNFIAFSAFFYTVDFLRTVMGLPVATLQQLEAAVVTVCNQTWSELLARAPGERARLPDYCAGAMFVQQLLSRGYRFDERTFGGVTFQKKVGAGEQAGDTAVGWALGYMLNLTNLIPADPPGLRKGTDFSSWVVLLLLFAAMLLAAFVLLLRQARSAKSPREGLPQPRLEDEIDFLAQELAQKEAGHSRLMAPPLGRQQLLEAAATLGLSEHGRGPDLGLSSTPGALSPTPRTSLGSMVSSGPVHMSPLEPRHGDGLALALILAFSMAGVAALAMAALCWCRLQRDIRLTQKADYTAPQAPGSPATPRISQPGDQRLAHSAEMYHYQHQRQQMRCLERHKEPPKELESVSSDEENEDGDFTVYECPGLAPTGEMEVRNPLFDHASLSAPPLQLALSGAPQFPFGALVRQMEDGLSPARSLRGVGALASAALLAALWLLWLLQSTPGAAPAPRPTLTILIWHWPFAKQPPELPSNTCTSYGVAHCRLTADRSLLASADAVVFHHRELQTQRARLPLADRPPGQPWVWASMESPSHTHGLDRLRGIFNWVLSYRRDSDIFVPYGRLEPREGPAPPLPAKNGVAAWVVSNFQERQRRVQLYRQLAPHMRVDVFGRANRQPLCADCLLPTVARYLFYLSFENSQHRDYITEKFWHNALAAGTVPVVLGPSRATYEAFAPPDAFVHVDDFSSARELAAFLTGMNQSYYRRYFAWRDRLQLRLFRDWRERFCTICARYPHLPRGQVYQDLKGWFQA
;
A
#
# COMPACT_ATOMS: atom_id res chain seq x y z
N MET A 1 -7.39 62.11 22.58
CA MET A 1 -8.16 61.10 21.81
C MET A 1 -7.78 59.65 22.13
N ALA A 2 -6.49 59.28 22.18
CA ALA A 2 -5.98 57.90 22.34
C ALA A 2 -6.78 56.95 23.26
N ARG A 3 -7.19 57.38 24.47
CA ARG A 3 -7.95 56.56 25.43
C ARG A 3 -9.28 56.00 24.89
N LYS A 4 -9.95 56.68 23.94
CA LYS A 4 -11.16 56.20 23.25
C LYS A 4 -10.88 55.26 22.06
N VAL A 5 -9.67 55.31 21.49
CA VAL A 5 -9.24 54.38 20.43
C VAL A 5 -8.83 53.05 21.05
N LEU A 6 -8.09 53.11 22.17
CA LEU A 6 -7.64 51.93 22.90
C LEU A 6 -8.79 51.07 23.45
N SER A 7 -9.93 51.66 23.81
CA SER A 7 -11.11 50.92 24.26
C SER A 7 -11.84 50.13 23.16
N LEU A 8 -11.73 50.57 21.90
CA LEU A 8 -12.33 49.89 20.74
C LEU A 8 -11.51 48.69 20.25
N LEU A 9 -10.23 48.62 20.63
CA LEU A 9 -9.28 47.63 20.15
C LEU A 9 -9.65 46.16 20.54
N PRO A 10 -10.02 45.85 21.81
CA PRO A 10 -10.40 44.49 22.19
C PRO A 10 -11.61 43.89 21.44
N PRO A 11 -12.76 44.58 21.29
CA PRO A 11 -13.88 44.01 20.54
C PRO A 11 -13.62 43.95 19.03
N LEU A 12 -12.81 44.85 18.47
CA LEU A 12 -12.40 44.76 17.05
C LEU A 12 -11.49 43.55 16.79
N LEU A 13 -10.54 43.25 17.71
CA LEU A 13 -9.74 42.03 17.65
C LEU A 13 -10.62 40.77 17.77
N LEU A 14 -11.58 40.75 18.70
CA LEU A 14 -12.50 39.62 18.89
C LEU A 14 -13.43 39.40 17.68
N ALA A 15 -13.84 40.48 17.01
CA ALA A 15 -14.58 40.38 15.75
C ALA A 15 -13.68 39.82 14.62
N ALA A 16 -12.44 40.29 14.52
CA ALA A 16 -11.49 39.84 13.50
C ALA A 16 -11.13 38.35 13.64
N THR A 17 -10.93 37.85 14.87
CA THR A 17 -10.67 36.42 15.09
C THR A 17 -11.89 35.55 14.83
N GLY A 18 -13.09 36.01 15.18
CA GLY A 18 -14.35 35.33 14.83
C GLY A 18 -14.57 35.21 13.31
N LEU A 19 -14.37 36.31 12.57
CA LEU A 19 -14.47 36.33 11.11
C LEU A 19 -13.39 35.46 10.44
N LEU A 20 -12.13 35.56 10.88
CA LEU A 20 -11.03 34.76 10.35
C LEU A 20 -11.24 33.27 10.60
N GLY A 21 -11.75 32.89 11.78
CA GLY A 21 -12.10 31.51 12.11
C GLY A 21 -13.19 30.92 11.21
N LEU A 22 -14.28 31.65 10.99
CA LEU A 22 -15.34 31.22 10.06
C LEU A 22 -14.84 31.12 8.61
N LEU A 23 -13.99 32.03 8.17
CA LEU A 23 -13.37 31.97 6.84
C LEU A 23 -12.45 30.75 6.70
N LEU A 24 -11.68 30.40 7.74
CA LEU A 24 -10.84 29.20 7.76
C LEU A 24 -11.67 27.90 7.76
N LEU A 25 -12.82 27.86 8.44
CA LEU A 25 -13.76 26.73 8.38
C LEU A 25 -14.43 26.54 7.01
N CYS A 26 -14.35 27.56 6.13
CA CYS A 26 -14.84 27.49 4.74
C CYS A 26 -13.75 27.07 3.73
N VAL A 27 -12.49 26.89 4.14
CA VAL A 27 -11.43 26.38 3.28
C VAL A 27 -11.61 24.87 3.08
N PRO A 28 -11.61 24.35 1.84
CA PRO A 28 -11.78 22.92 1.61
C PRO A 28 -10.57 22.14 2.15
N THR A 29 -10.78 21.43 3.26
CA THR A 29 -9.82 20.43 3.74
C THR A 29 -9.72 19.30 2.72
N ARG A 30 -8.50 18.88 2.35
CA ARG A 30 -8.31 17.69 1.51
C ARG A 30 -8.78 16.45 2.27
N ASP A 31 -9.51 15.56 1.60
CA ASP A 31 -9.83 14.24 2.14
C ASP A 31 -8.54 13.44 2.30
N VAL A 32 -8.33 12.88 3.50
CA VAL A 32 -7.23 11.97 3.80
C VAL A 32 -7.73 10.56 3.56
N ARG A 33 -7.05 9.81 2.68
CA ARG A 33 -7.26 8.37 2.55
C ARG A 33 -6.73 7.70 3.81
N GLU A 34 -7.60 7.04 4.56
CA GLU A 34 -7.19 6.20 5.68
C GLU A 34 -6.55 4.91 5.16
N PRO A 35 -5.66 4.26 5.95
CA PRO A 35 -5.16 2.93 5.61
C PRO A 35 -6.35 1.95 5.45
N PRO A 36 -6.33 1.07 4.44
CA PRO A 36 -7.37 0.06 4.24
C PRO A 36 -7.58 -0.77 5.51
N ALA A 37 -8.84 -0.95 5.91
CA ALA A 37 -9.18 -1.77 7.07
C ALA A 37 -8.77 -3.24 6.84
N LEU A 38 -8.49 -3.99 7.91
CA LEU A 38 -8.11 -5.39 7.79
C LEU A 38 -9.34 -6.29 7.54
N LYS A 39 -9.21 -7.19 6.56
CA LYS A 39 -10.00 -8.41 6.44
C LYS A 39 -9.22 -9.59 7.02
N TYR A 40 -9.95 -10.62 7.43
CA TYR A 40 -9.43 -11.82 8.05
C TYR A 40 -10.00 -13.05 7.34
N GLY A 41 -9.38 -14.21 7.51
CA GLY A 41 -9.89 -15.50 7.03
C GLY A 41 -9.27 -16.66 7.79
N VAL A 42 -10.05 -17.71 8.01
CA VAL A 42 -9.66 -18.89 8.80
C VAL A 42 -9.70 -20.14 7.93
N VAL A 43 -8.62 -20.92 7.96
CA VAL A 43 -8.54 -22.22 7.28
C VAL A 43 -8.12 -23.29 8.29
N LEU A 44 -8.90 -24.37 8.38
CA LEU A 44 -8.50 -25.59 9.06
C LEU A 44 -7.93 -26.57 8.04
N ASP A 45 -6.65 -26.89 8.21
CA ASP A 45 -5.96 -27.97 7.51
C ASP A 45 -6.19 -29.29 8.25
N ALA A 46 -7.17 -30.06 7.80
CA ALA A 46 -7.49 -31.37 8.34
C ALA A 46 -6.59 -32.43 7.67
N GLY A 47 -5.35 -32.48 8.17
CA GLY A 47 -4.33 -33.48 7.85
C GLY A 47 -4.76 -34.92 8.15
N SER A 48 -3.98 -35.90 7.68
CA SER A 48 -4.18 -37.31 8.03
C SER A 48 -3.88 -37.62 9.51
N SER A 49 -2.93 -36.88 10.10
CA SER A 49 -2.26 -37.27 11.35
C SER A 49 -2.41 -36.23 12.46
N HIS A 50 -2.94 -35.04 12.14
CA HIS A 50 -3.33 -33.94 13.05
C HIS A 50 -4.24 -32.97 12.26
N THR A 51 -4.83 -31.97 12.93
CA THR A 51 -5.52 -30.84 12.28
C THR A 51 -4.89 -29.53 12.77
N SER A 52 -4.67 -28.55 11.88
CA SER A 52 -4.13 -27.23 12.26
C SER A 52 -5.01 -26.10 11.72
N MET A 53 -5.40 -25.17 12.59
CA MET A 53 -6.11 -23.95 12.21
C MET A 53 -5.13 -22.80 11.99
N PHE A 54 -5.26 -22.12 10.86
CA PHE A 54 -4.52 -20.91 10.51
C PHE A 54 -5.47 -19.73 10.40
N ILE A 55 -5.13 -18.63 11.07
CA ILE A 55 -5.85 -17.35 10.94
C ILE A 55 -4.97 -16.41 10.14
N TYR A 56 -5.52 -15.87 9.07
CA TYR A 56 -4.88 -14.96 8.14
C TYR A 56 -5.51 -13.57 8.21
N LYS A 57 -4.75 -12.53 7.82
CA LYS A 57 -5.23 -11.15 7.67
C LYS A 57 -4.62 -10.48 6.45
N TRP A 58 -5.36 -9.57 5.82
CA TRP A 58 -4.90 -8.74 4.71
C TRP A 58 -5.55 -7.35 4.75
N PRO A 59 -4.89 -6.31 4.20
CA PRO A 59 -5.55 -5.05 3.86
C PRO A 59 -6.77 -5.29 2.95
N ALA A 60 -7.86 -4.53 3.11
CA ALA A 60 -9.07 -4.76 2.33
C ALA A 60 -8.98 -4.31 0.85
N ASP A 61 -7.95 -3.53 0.48
CA ASP A 61 -7.58 -3.26 -0.91
C ASP A 61 -6.70 -4.39 -1.48
N LYS A 62 -6.54 -4.41 -2.81
CA LYS A 62 -6.00 -5.58 -3.53
C LYS A 62 -5.18 -5.18 -4.75
N GLU A 63 -4.26 -6.06 -5.14
CA GLU A 63 -3.52 -5.93 -6.40
C GLU A 63 -4.05 -6.93 -7.43
N ASN A 64 -4.74 -6.41 -8.46
CA ASN A 64 -5.34 -7.22 -9.53
C ASN A 64 -6.20 -8.37 -8.96
N ASP A 65 -7.15 -7.98 -8.09
CA ASP A 65 -8.12 -8.82 -7.36
C ASP A 65 -7.55 -9.82 -6.34
N THR A 66 -6.24 -10.08 -6.35
CA THR A 66 -5.57 -10.90 -5.31
C THR A 66 -5.18 -10.05 -4.09
N GLY A 67 -5.45 -10.58 -2.89
CA GLY A 67 -5.12 -9.95 -1.61
C GLY A 67 -3.69 -10.22 -1.14
N ILE A 68 -3.22 -9.43 -0.17
CA ILE A 68 -1.88 -9.53 0.41
C ILE A 68 -1.98 -10.18 1.79
N VAL A 69 -2.02 -11.51 1.80
CA VAL A 69 -2.37 -12.33 2.96
C VAL A 69 -1.15 -12.60 3.83
N GLY A 70 -1.19 -12.18 5.10
CA GLY A 70 -0.20 -12.57 6.13
C GLY A 70 -0.82 -13.51 7.15
N GLN A 71 -0.05 -14.45 7.69
CA GLN A 71 -0.49 -15.22 8.87
C GLN A 71 -0.61 -14.27 10.08
N HIS A 72 -1.72 -14.38 10.80
CA HIS A 72 -1.95 -13.64 12.05
C HIS A 72 -1.64 -14.51 13.28
N SER A 73 -2.14 -15.74 13.30
CA SER A 73 -1.92 -16.73 14.36
C SER A 73 -2.17 -18.15 13.82
N SER A 74 -1.98 -19.16 14.66
CA SER A 74 -2.34 -20.56 14.37
C SER A 74 -2.56 -21.34 15.66
N CYS A 75 -3.28 -22.46 15.56
CA CYS A 75 -3.59 -23.38 16.64
C CYS A 75 -3.55 -24.82 16.11
N ASP A 76 -2.77 -25.69 16.76
CA ASP A 76 -2.71 -27.11 16.41
C ASP A 76 -3.71 -27.88 17.29
N VAL A 77 -4.64 -28.61 16.66
CA VAL A 77 -5.71 -29.33 17.36
C VAL A 77 -5.16 -30.56 18.09
N HIS A 78 -5.57 -30.74 19.34
CA HIS A 78 -5.25 -31.93 20.12
C HIS A 78 -5.98 -33.18 19.60
N GLY A 79 -5.23 -34.18 19.15
CA GLY A 79 -5.75 -35.47 18.67
C GLY A 79 -5.10 -35.91 17.37
N GLY A 80 -5.82 -36.76 16.63
CA GLY A 80 -5.45 -37.16 15.27
C GLY A 80 -6.02 -36.22 14.20
N GLY A 81 -5.81 -36.56 12.93
CA GLY A 81 -6.56 -35.97 11.83
C GLY A 81 -8.04 -36.38 11.88
N ILE A 82 -8.96 -35.58 11.33
CA ILE A 82 -10.42 -35.84 11.49
C ILE A 82 -10.86 -37.24 11.03
N SER A 83 -10.13 -37.86 10.10
CA SER A 83 -10.36 -39.25 9.65
C SER A 83 -10.17 -40.33 10.73
N SER A 84 -9.45 -40.05 11.83
CA SER A 84 -9.34 -41.01 12.96
C SER A 84 -10.61 -41.13 13.79
N TYR A 85 -11.61 -40.27 13.54
CA TYR A 85 -12.90 -40.24 14.22
C TYR A 85 -14.01 -40.94 13.41
N ALA A 86 -13.66 -41.79 12.44
CA ALA A 86 -14.62 -42.55 11.64
C ALA A 86 -15.65 -43.33 12.49
N ASP A 87 -15.19 -43.97 13.56
CA ASP A 87 -16.02 -44.72 14.52
C ASP A 87 -16.69 -43.82 15.60
N ASN A 88 -16.38 -42.53 15.64
CA ASN A 88 -16.97 -41.54 16.55
C ASN A 88 -17.04 -40.13 15.91
N PRO A 89 -17.88 -39.92 14.87
CA PRO A 89 -17.90 -38.67 14.11
C PRO A 89 -18.11 -37.39 14.94
N PRO A 90 -18.95 -37.34 16.00
CA PRO A 90 -19.08 -36.16 16.86
C PRO A 90 -17.75 -35.72 17.50
N GLY A 91 -16.85 -36.67 17.78
CA GLY A 91 -15.49 -36.37 18.27
C GLY A 91 -14.64 -35.56 17.28
N ALA A 92 -14.89 -35.68 15.97
CA ALA A 92 -14.21 -34.89 14.94
C ALA A 92 -14.59 -33.40 15.01
N GLY A 93 -15.87 -33.10 15.28
CA GLY A 93 -16.33 -31.73 15.49
C GLY A 93 -15.84 -31.18 16.83
N GLN A 94 -15.96 -31.98 17.91
CA GLN A 94 -15.60 -31.57 19.26
C GLN A 94 -14.10 -31.24 19.43
N SER A 95 -13.19 -31.86 18.67
CA SER A 95 -11.76 -31.55 18.73
C SER A 95 -11.42 -30.13 18.25
N LEU A 96 -12.22 -29.56 17.36
CA LEU A 96 -11.96 -28.23 16.77
C LEU A 96 -12.24 -27.08 17.74
N VAL A 97 -13.06 -27.31 18.77
CA VAL A 97 -13.64 -26.27 19.65
C VAL A 97 -12.58 -25.39 20.30
N GLU A 98 -11.51 -25.94 20.86
CA GLU A 98 -10.46 -25.16 21.53
C GLU A 98 -9.78 -24.15 20.58
N CYS A 99 -9.52 -24.56 19.33
CA CYS A 99 -8.95 -23.66 18.34
C CYS A 99 -9.97 -22.64 17.81
N LEU A 100 -11.25 -23.02 17.65
CA LEU A 100 -12.30 -22.10 17.22
C LEU A 100 -12.62 -21.04 18.30
N ASP A 101 -12.61 -21.41 19.57
CA ASP A 101 -12.72 -20.49 20.72
C ASP A 101 -11.54 -19.53 20.79
N ARG A 102 -10.35 -19.95 20.32
CA ARG A 102 -9.20 -19.07 20.13
C ARG A 102 -9.37 -18.13 18.93
N ALA A 103 -10.00 -18.57 17.84
CA ALA A 103 -10.31 -17.70 16.70
C ALA A 103 -11.27 -16.56 17.08
N LEU A 104 -12.21 -16.79 18.00
CA LEU A 104 -13.08 -15.74 18.55
C LEU A 104 -12.31 -14.62 19.28
N GLN A 105 -11.11 -14.93 19.80
CA GLN A 105 -10.24 -13.99 20.53
C GLN A 105 -9.24 -13.29 19.59
N ASP A 106 -8.68 -14.02 18.63
CA ASP A 106 -7.71 -13.52 17.66
C ASP A 106 -8.33 -12.62 16.56
N VAL A 107 -9.61 -12.83 16.22
CA VAL A 107 -10.34 -12.01 15.23
C VAL A 107 -11.24 -10.98 15.94
N PRO A 108 -11.23 -9.68 15.55
CA PRO A 108 -12.13 -8.67 16.13
C PRO A 108 -13.61 -9.03 15.96
N LYS A 109 -14.43 -8.77 16.98
CA LYS A 109 -15.84 -9.17 17.04
C LYS A 109 -16.69 -8.56 15.92
N GLU A 110 -16.35 -7.34 15.50
CA GLU A 110 -16.99 -6.60 14.41
C GLU A 110 -16.63 -7.17 13.03
N ARG A 111 -15.67 -8.10 12.97
CA ARG A 111 -15.20 -8.77 11.75
C ARG A 111 -15.61 -10.23 11.67
N HIS A 112 -16.13 -10.86 12.75
CA HIS A 112 -16.50 -12.28 12.78
C HIS A 112 -17.39 -12.67 11.59
N SER A 113 -18.55 -12.03 11.42
CA SER A 113 -19.50 -12.34 10.33
C SER A 113 -19.02 -12.02 8.91
N GLY A 114 -17.92 -11.27 8.77
CA GLY A 114 -17.26 -10.99 7.48
C GLY A 114 -15.95 -11.76 7.28
N THR A 115 -15.62 -12.69 8.19
CA THR A 115 -14.40 -13.49 8.17
C THR A 115 -14.72 -14.89 7.64
N PRO A 116 -14.34 -15.24 6.40
CA PRO A 116 -14.54 -16.58 5.86
C PRO A 116 -13.86 -17.67 6.70
N LEU A 117 -14.59 -18.75 6.94
CA LEU A 117 -14.14 -19.96 7.64
C LEU A 117 -14.28 -21.17 6.72
N TYR A 118 -13.17 -21.89 6.51
CA TYR A 118 -13.09 -23.07 5.67
C TYR A 118 -12.42 -24.23 6.41
N LEU A 119 -12.84 -25.47 6.12
CA LEU A 119 -12.08 -26.68 6.45
C LEU A 119 -11.78 -27.45 5.17
N GLY A 120 -10.49 -27.68 4.91
CA GLY A 120 -10.03 -28.55 3.84
C GLY A 120 -9.38 -29.80 4.44
N ALA A 121 -9.83 -30.98 4.00
CA ALA A 121 -9.30 -32.25 4.44
C ALA A 121 -8.49 -32.93 3.33
N THR A 122 -7.36 -33.51 3.72
CA THR A 122 -6.33 -34.00 2.78
C THR A 122 -6.40 -35.52 2.61
N ALA A 123 -5.27 -36.16 2.30
CA ALA A 123 -5.17 -37.60 2.03
C ALA A 123 -5.78 -38.53 3.09
N GLY A 124 -5.88 -38.12 4.37
CA GLY A 124 -6.55 -38.92 5.41
C GLY A 124 -8.04 -39.15 5.13
N MET A 125 -8.75 -38.08 4.78
CA MET A 125 -10.16 -38.18 4.36
C MET A 125 -10.29 -38.77 2.95
N ARG A 126 -9.33 -38.55 2.03
CA ARG A 126 -9.31 -39.27 0.74
C ARG A 126 -9.25 -40.79 0.94
N LEU A 127 -8.47 -41.29 1.89
CA LEU A 127 -8.44 -42.73 2.24
C LEU A 127 -9.73 -43.18 2.93
N LEU A 128 -10.25 -42.44 3.92
CA LEU A 128 -11.51 -42.80 4.58
C LEU A 128 -12.67 -42.88 3.57
N ASN A 129 -12.73 -41.95 2.60
CA ASN A 129 -13.75 -41.94 1.56
C ASN A 129 -13.63 -43.10 0.55
N LEU A 130 -12.47 -43.76 0.46
CA LEU A 130 -12.30 -44.99 -0.31
C LEU A 130 -12.71 -46.24 0.49
N THR A 131 -12.51 -46.24 1.81
CA THR A 131 -12.90 -47.37 2.68
C THR A 131 -14.39 -47.35 3.02
N SER A 132 -14.93 -46.18 3.37
CA SER A 132 -16.32 -45.96 3.77
C SER A 132 -16.74 -44.51 3.44
N PRO A 133 -17.40 -44.29 2.28
CA PRO A 133 -17.99 -43.00 1.94
C PRO A 133 -18.97 -42.48 2.99
N GLU A 134 -19.68 -43.39 3.70
CA GLU A 134 -20.62 -43.04 4.75
C GLU A 134 -19.91 -42.48 6.00
N ALA A 135 -18.85 -43.15 6.49
CA ALA A 135 -18.07 -42.63 7.63
C ALA A 135 -17.37 -41.31 7.27
N SER A 136 -16.89 -41.19 6.03
CA SER A 136 -16.36 -39.93 5.46
C SER A 136 -17.40 -38.81 5.50
N ALA A 137 -18.62 -39.05 5.01
CA ALA A 137 -19.72 -38.10 5.04
C ALA A 137 -20.15 -37.73 6.47
N ASN A 138 -20.22 -38.70 7.38
CA ASN A 138 -20.60 -38.48 8.78
C ASN A 138 -19.56 -37.62 9.53
N VAL A 139 -18.26 -37.83 9.29
CA VAL A 139 -17.18 -36.98 9.83
C VAL A 139 -17.28 -35.55 9.26
N LEU A 140 -17.51 -35.40 7.94
CA LEU A 140 -17.69 -34.09 7.31
C LEU A 140 -18.94 -33.36 7.82
N ALA A 141 -20.03 -34.08 8.09
CA ALA A 141 -21.25 -33.54 8.68
C ALA A 141 -21.03 -33.08 10.12
N ALA A 142 -20.33 -33.85 10.95
CA ALA A 142 -20.03 -33.49 12.34
C ALA A 142 -19.13 -32.24 12.43
N VAL A 143 -18.05 -32.14 11.65
CA VAL A 143 -17.23 -30.91 11.64
C VAL A 143 -18.00 -29.72 11.07
N THR A 144 -18.87 -29.94 10.07
CA THR A 144 -19.76 -28.90 9.55
C THR A 144 -20.70 -28.38 10.65
N GLN A 145 -21.33 -29.28 11.40
CA GLN A 145 -22.24 -28.93 12.49
C GLN A 145 -21.55 -28.08 13.57
N THR A 146 -20.31 -28.41 13.95
CA THR A 146 -19.52 -27.56 14.87
C THR A 146 -19.18 -26.21 14.24
N LEU A 147 -18.63 -26.19 13.02
CA LEU A 147 -18.18 -24.96 12.38
C LEU A 147 -19.33 -23.96 12.13
N THR A 148 -20.55 -24.45 11.86
CA THR A 148 -21.77 -23.61 11.72
C THR A 148 -22.29 -22.99 13.02
N GLN A 149 -21.78 -23.39 14.20
CA GLN A 149 -22.15 -22.77 15.48
C GLN A 149 -21.34 -21.51 15.78
N TYR A 150 -20.24 -21.27 15.07
CA TYR A 150 -19.38 -20.10 15.26
C TYR A 150 -19.85 -18.92 14.37
N PRO A 151 -19.66 -17.66 14.81
CA PRO A 151 -20.16 -16.45 14.14
C PRO A 151 -19.37 -16.05 12.89
N PHE A 152 -18.65 -16.99 12.26
CA PHE A 152 -17.83 -16.78 11.08
C PHE A 152 -18.61 -17.10 9.80
N ASP A 153 -18.16 -16.55 8.66
CA ASP A 153 -18.71 -16.85 7.34
C ASP A 153 -18.26 -18.25 6.89
N PHE A 154 -18.94 -19.29 7.40
CA PHE A 154 -18.61 -20.68 7.10
C PHE A 154 -18.97 -21.05 5.66
N ARG A 155 -17.96 -21.35 4.85
CA ARG A 155 -18.09 -21.62 3.41
C ARG A 155 -17.88 -23.07 3.02
N GLY A 156 -17.73 -23.97 4.01
CA GLY A 156 -17.79 -25.42 3.82
C GLY A 156 -16.60 -26.19 4.38
N ALA A 157 -16.88 -27.45 4.75
CA ALA A 157 -15.90 -28.51 4.93
C ALA A 157 -15.82 -29.36 3.66
N ARG A 158 -14.63 -29.57 3.10
CA ARG A 158 -14.44 -30.29 1.82
C ARG A 158 -13.20 -31.18 1.89
N ILE A 159 -13.17 -32.26 1.09
CA ILE A 159 -11.96 -33.03 0.83
C ILE A 159 -11.28 -32.40 -0.40
N LEU A 160 -10.01 -32.03 -0.29
CA LEU A 160 -9.23 -31.48 -1.40
C LEU A 160 -8.84 -32.58 -2.38
N SER A 161 -8.75 -32.24 -3.67
CA SER A 161 -8.06 -33.11 -4.62
C SER A 161 -6.56 -33.16 -4.32
N GLY A 162 -5.88 -34.18 -4.84
CA GLY A 162 -4.43 -34.25 -4.71
C GLY A 162 -3.72 -33.10 -5.42
N GLN A 163 -4.30 -32.64 -6.53
CA GLN A 163 -3.88 -31.50 -7.33
C GLN A 163 -3.99 -30.20 -6.54
N ASP A 164 -5.14 -29.93 -5.89
CA ASP A 164 -5.37 -28.77 -5.03
C ASP A 164 -4.30 -28.67 -3.92
N GLU A 165 -4.10 -29.78 -3.19
CA GLU A 165 -3.16 -29.86 -2.06
C GLU A 165 -1.73 -29.53 -2.51
N GLY A 166 -1.28 -30.07 -3.65
CA GLY A 166 0.04 -29.76 -4.21
C GLY A 166 0.16 -28.33 -4.76
N VAL A 167 -0.87 -27.85 -5.45
CA VAL A 167 -0.90 -26.53 -6.09
C VAL A 167 -0.98 -25.40 -5.07
N PHE A 168 -1.86 -25.48 -4.08
CA PHE A 168 -1.92 -24.45 -3.05
C PHE A 168 -0.67 -24.47 -2.15
N GLY A 169 -0.03 -25.63 -1.95
CA GLY A 169 1.31 -25.70 -1.33
C GLY A 169 2.39 -24.96 -2.13
N TRP A 170 2.38 -25.09 -3.46
CA TRP A 170 3.25 -24.34 -4.38
C TRP A 170 2.97 -22.83 -4.38
N VAL A 171 1.69 -22.42 -4.29
CA VAL A 171 1.31 -21.01 -4.15
C VAL A 171 1.84 -20.45 -2.82
N THR A 172 1.65 -21.14 -1.70
CA THR A 172 2.21 -20.74 -0.39
C THR A 172 3.71 -20.52 -0.45
N ALA A 173 4.45 -21.51 -0.98
CA ALA A 173 5.90 -21.46 -1.10
C ALA A 173 6.40 -20.22 -1.87
N ASN A 174 5.80 -19.96 -3.04
CA ASN A 174 6.21 -18.86 -3.91
C ASN A 174 5.73 -17.49 -3.41
N TYR A 175 4.59 -17.43 -2.73
CA TYR A 175 4.12 -16.21 -2.11
C TYR A 175 5.00 -15.79 -0.93
N LEU A 176 5.31 -16.70 0.00
CA LEU A 176 6.11 -16.39 1.19
C LEU A 176 7.56 -16.02 0.88
N LEU A 177 8.11 -16.51 -0.24
CA LEU A 177 9.45 -16.17 -0.73
C LEU A 177 9.45 -14.95 -1.67
N GLU A 178 8.36 -14.18 -1.69
CA GLU A 178 8.15 -12.97 -2.49
C GLU A 178 8.33 -13.19 -4.01
N ASN A 179 8.18 -14.42 -4.54
CA ASN A 179 8.43 -14.71 -5.96
C ASN A 179 7.33 -14.18 -6.90
N PHE A 180 6.08 -14.11 -6.45
CA PHE A 180 4.98 -13.55 -7.26
C PHE A 180 4.99 -12.02 -7.26
N ILE A 181 5.13 -11.44 -6.07
CA ILE A 181 5.07 -10.01 -5.79
C ILE A 181 5.96 -9.68 -4.60
N LYS A 182 6.42 -8.42 -4.53
CA LYS A 182 7.16 -7.85 -3.42
C LYS A 182 6.66 -6.44 -3.12
N TYR A 183 6.59 -6.06 -1.84
CA TYR A 183 6.15 -4.73 -1.45
C TYR A 183 7.29 -3.72 -1.49
N GLY A 184 7.10 -2.60 -2.20
CA GLY A 184 8.07 -1.53 -2.30
C GLY A 184 7.82 -0.41 -1.28
N TRP A 185 8.91 0.12 -0.72
CA TRP A 185 9.01 1.28 0.19
C TRP A 185 8.37 2.60 -0.33
N VAL A 186 7.71 2.58 -1.48
CA VAL A 186 7.00 3.69 -2.13
C VAL A 186 5.47 3.50 -2.05
N GLY A 187 4.99 2.50 -1.30
CA GLY A 187 3.55 2.14 -1.27
C GLY A 187 3.07 1.58 -2.61
N ARG A 188 3.95 0.84 -3.31
CA ARG A 188 3.67 0.21 -4.60
C ARG A 188 4.32 -1.18 -4.65
N TRP A 189 3.54 -2.13 -5.14
CA TRP A 189 3.94 -3.50 -5.37
C TRP A 189 4.82 -3.61 -6.62
N PHE A 190 5.72 -4.59 -6.66
CA PHE A 190 6.52 -4.91 -7.83
C PHE A 190 6.68 -6.43 -7.99
N ARG A 191 6.66 -6.91 -9.23
CA ARG A 191 6.89 -8.33 -9.55
C ARG A 191 8.38 -8.59 -9.72
N PRO A 192 9.00 -9.52 -8.97
CA PRO A 192 10.39 -9.89 -9.20
C PRO A 192 10.56 -10.65 -10.51
N ARG A 193 11.81 -10.70 -11.02
CA ARG A 193 12.19 -11.47 -12.22
C ARG A 193 12.72 -12.87 -11.90
N LYS A 194 12.44 -13.40 -10.70
CA LYS A 194 12.74 -14.79 -10.35
C LYS A 194 11.72 -15.71 -11.01
N GLY A 195 12.17 -16.85 -11.52
CA GLY A 195 11.27 -17.98 -11.81
C GLY A 195 10.71 -18.56 -10.51
N THR A 196 9.60 -19.28 -10.59
CA THR A 196 9.02 -19.89 -9.40
C THR A 196 9.86 -21.05 -8.87
N LEU A 197 9.67 -21.37 -7.58
CA LEU A 197 10.18 -22.55 -6.94
C LEU A 197 9.20 -23.71 -7.14
N GLY A 198 9.72 -24.89 -7.44
CA GLY A 198 8.97 -26.13 -7.26
C GLY A 198 8.73 -26.42 -5.78
N ALA A 199 7.67 -27.17 -5.48
CA ALA A 199 7.23 -27.53 -4.15
C ALA A 199 7.12 -29.06 -4.03
N MET A 200 7.62 -29.61 -2.91
CA MET A 200 7.49 -31.02 -2.55
C MET A 200 6.98 -31.15 -1.13
N ASP A 201 5.82 -31.79 -0.99
CA ASP A 201 5.18 -32.08 0.29
C ASP A 201 5.23 -33.59 0.60
N LEU A 202 5.35 -33.93 1.88
CA LEU A 202 5.30 -35.30 2.39
C LEU A 202 4.47 -35.30 3.67
N GLY A 203 3.16 -35.50 3.51
CA GLY A 203 2.21 -35.73 4.60
C GLY A 203 2.24 -37.18 5.09
N GLY A 204 1.29 -37.53 5.97
CA GLY A 204 1.16 -38.91 6.48
C GLY A 204 0.62 -39.90 5.45
N ALA A 205 -0.32 -39.48 4.59
CA ALA A 205 -1.00 -40.38 3.64
C ALA A 205 -0.72 -40.14 2.13
N SER A 206 -0.19 -38.98 1.73
CA SER A 206 0.34 -38.74 0.37
C SER A 206 1.64 -37.94 0.37
N THR A 207 2.29 -37.92 -0.79
CA THR A 207 3.35 -36.95 -1.14
C THR A 207 2.98 -36.24 -2.44
N GLN A 208 3.41 -35.00 -2.58
CA GLN A 208 3.11 -34.13 -3.71
C GLN A 208 4.40 -33.60 -4.33
N ILE A 209 4.38 -33.40 -5.65
CA ILE A 209 5.39 -32.65 -6.38
C ILE A 209 4.70 -31.71 -7.36
N THR A 210 5.04 -30.42 -7.29
CA THR A 210 4.37 -29.35 -8.04
C THR A 210 5.39 -28.32 -8.53
N PHE A 211 5.43 -28.02 -9.83
CA PHE A 211 6.35 -27.01 -10.39
C PHE A 211 5.88 -26.42 -11.72
N GLU A 212 6.27 -25.17 -11.97
CA GLU A 212 6.12 -24.51 -13.27
C GLU A 212 7.05 -25.16 -14.31
N THR A 213 6.56 -25.42 -15.51
CA THR A 213 7.36 -26.08 -16.57
C THR A 213 7.08 -25.51 -17.95
N ALA A 214 8.14 -25.42 -18.75
CA ALA A 214 8.06 -25.07 -20.17
C ALA A 214 7.88 -26.31 -21.08
N SER A 215 8.00 -27.52 -20.54
CA SER A 215 7.68 -28.75 -21.27
C SER A 215 6.16 -28.88 -21.46
N PRO A 216 5.68 -29.47 -22.57
CA PRO A 216 4.30 -29.91 -22.68
C PRO A 216 3.94 -30.84 -21.51
N ILE A 217 2.75 -30.66 -20.96
CA ILE A 217 2.16 -31.61 -20.00
C ILE A 217 1.31 -32.59 -20.82
N GLU A 218 1.71 -33.87 -20.82
CA GLU A 218 1.07 -34.92 -21.65
C GLU A 218 -0.16 -35.54 -20.99
N ASP A 219 -0.31 -35.37 -19.68
CA ASP A 219 -1.46 -35.80 -18.89
C ASP A 219 -2.23 -34.57 -18.39
N PRO A 220 -3.39 -34.23 -19.00
CA PRO A 220 -4.21 -33.09 -18.57
C PRO A 220 -4.69 -33.17 -17.12
N THR A 221 -4.72 -34.35 -16.50
CA THR A 221 -5.10 -34.50 -15.07
C THR A 221 -3.99 -34.07 -14.11
N SER A 222 -2.79 -33.85 -14.64
CA SER A 222 -1.60 -33.34 -13.94
C SER A 222 -1.24 -31.90 -14.34
N GLU A 223 -2.07 -31.22 -15.16
CA GLU A 223 -1.95 -29.78 -15.46
C GLU A 223 -2.94 -28.96 -14.60
N VAL A 224 -2.46 -27.89 -13.98
CA VAL A 224 -3.31 -26.86 -13.38
C VAL A 224 -2.88 -25.47 -13.85
N GLN A 225 -3.87 -24.63 -14.15
CA GLN A 225 -3.68 -23.23 -14.51
C GLN A 225 -4.26 -22.33 -13.43
N LEU A 226 -3.47 -21.34 -12.97
CA LEU A 226 -3.83 -20.43 -11.89
C LEU A 226 -3.71 -18.97 -12.32
N ARG A 227 -4.62 -18.11 -11.84
CA ARG A 227 -4.47 -16.65 -11.98
C ARG A 227 -4.20 -15.98 -10.64
N LEU A 228 -3.02 -15.36 -10.51
CA LEU A 228 -2.56 -14.68 -9.29
C LEU A 228 -1.93 -13.34 -9.65
N TYR A 229 -2.32 -12.27 -8.96
CA TYR A 229 -1.86 -10.89 -9.21
C TYR A 229 -1.98 -10.48 -10.69
N GLY A 230 -3.02 -10.97 -11.35
CA GLY A 230 -3.31 -10.77 -12.78
C GLY A 230 -2.58 -11.70 -13.76
N GLN A 231 -1.51 -12.40 -13.34
CA GLN A 231 -0.70 -13.32 -14.17
C GLN A 231 -1.27 -14.74 -14.21
N LEU A 232 -1.08 -15.43 -15.34
CA LEU A 232 -1.45 -16.83 -15.53
C LEU A 232 -0.22 -17.73 -15.35
N TYR A 233 -0.29 -18.70 -14.43
CA TYR A 233 0.75 -19.70 -14.20
C TYR A 233 0.26 -21.07 -14.67
N ARG A 234 1.07 -21.76 -15.48
CA ARG A 234 0.85 -23.15 -15.91
C ARG A 234 1.76 -24.07 -15.11
N VAL A 235 1.18 -24.98 -14.34
CA VAL A 235 1.89 -25.74 -13.30
C VAL A 235 1.61 -27.23 -13.49
N TYR A 236 2.66 -28.04 -13.51
CA TYR A 236 2.54 -29.49 -13.36
C TYR A 236 2.38 -29.83 -11.87
N THR A 237 1.42 -30.69 -11.53
CA THR A 237 1.18 -31.17 -10.16
C THR A 237 0.83 -32.66 -10.16
N HIS A 238 1.28 -33.40 -9.15
CA HIS A 238 0.78 -34.74 -8.88
C HIS A 238 0.80 -35.08 -7.39
N SER A 239 -0.14 -35.92 -6.93
CA SER A 239 -0.26 -36.40 -5.54
C SER A 239 -0.30 -37.92 -5.48
N PHE A 240 0.78 -38.50 -4.97
CA PHE A 240 0.92 -39.95 -4.82
C PHE A 240 0.25 -40.39 -3.51
N LEU A 241 -1.04 -40.71 -3.58
CA LEU A 241 -1.79 -41.33 -2.48
C LEU A 241 -1.16 -42.68 -2.09
N CYS A 242 -1.12 -43.00 -0.80
CA CYS A 242 -0.37 -44.14 -0.22
C CYS A 242 1.16 -44.03 -0.27
N TYR A 243 1.72 -42.86 -0.63
CA TYR A 243 3.17 -42.56 -0.57
C TYR A 243 3.52 -41.45 0.45
N GLY A 244 2.58 -41.11 1.35
CA GLY A 244 2.89 -40.35 2.56
C GLY A 244 3.64 -41.20 3.60
N ARG A 245 4.34 -40.53 4.54
CA ARG A 245 5.22 -41.16 5.56
C ARG A 245 4.55 -42.36 6.24
N ASP A 246 3.38 -42.15 6.82
CA ASP A 246 2.75 -43.10 7.73
C ASP A 246 2.19 -44.31 6.96
N GLN A 247 1.68 -44.08 5.73
CA GLN A 247 1.23 -45.14 4.83
C GLN A 247 2.38 -45.92 4.19
N VAL A 248 3.53 -45.30 3.94
CA VAL A 248 4.76 -46.00 3.55
C VAL A 248 5.25 -46.92 4.66
N LEU A 249 5.22 -46.46 5.92
CA LEU A 249 5.59 -47.28 7.07
C LEU A 249 4.64 -48.49 7.23
N GLN A 250 3.32 -48.30 7.07
CA GLN A 250 2.36 -49.41 7.06
C GLN A 250 2.62 -50.42 5.92
N ARG A 251 2.91 -49.95 4.69
CA ARG A 251 3.24 -50.81 3.54
C ARG A 251 4.54 -51.61 3.73
N LEU A 252 5.56 -50.99 4.34
CA LEU A 252 6.82 -51.66 4.68
C LEU A 252 6.63 -52.70 5.80
N LEU A 253 5.83 -52.38 6.81
CA LEU A 253 5.48 -53.30 7.89
C LEU A 253 4.72 -54.52 7.36
N ALA A 254 3.75 -54.32 6.45
CA ALA A 254 3.06 -55.39 5.75
C ALA A 254 4.03 -56.28 4.93
N SER A 255 4.94 -55.68 4.15
CA SER A 255 5.93 -56.44 3.38
C SER A 255 6.93 -57.21 4.26
N ALA A 256 7.37 -56.63 5.38
CA ALA A 256 8.30 -57.27 6.30
C ALA A 256 7.68 -58.48 7.04
N LEU A 257 6.40 -58.36 7.41
CA LEU A 257 5.61 -59.46 7.98
C LEU A 257 5.44 -60.61 6.98
N GLN A 258 5.23 -60.31 5.70
CA GLN A 258 5.16 -61.33 4.64
C GLN A 258 6.52 -61.99 4.33
N ALA A 259 7.59 -61.19 4.19
CA ALA A 259 8.83 -61.64 3.56
C ALA A 259 9.91 -62.15 4.53
N HIS A 260 9.92 -61.68 5.79
CA HIS A 260 11.09 -61.83 6.67
C HIS A 260 10.78 -62.23 8.12
N GLY A 261 9.60 -61.92 8.66
CA GLY A 261 9.30 -62.14 10.08
C GLY A 261 10.11 -61.26 11.04
N PHE A 262 10.82 -60.26 10.51
CA PHE A 262 11.53 -59.21 11.22
C PHE A 262 11.52 -57.94 10.36
N HIS A 263 11.70 -56.77 10.94
CA HIS A 263 11.67 -55.50 10.20
C HIS A 263 13.10 -55.00 9.92
N PRO A 264 13.63 -55.09 8.68
CA PRO A 264 15.03 -54.76 8.40
C PRO A 264 15.35 -53.27 8.61
N CYS A 265 14.37 -52.39 8.32
CA CYS A 265 14.50 -50.95 8.55
C CYS A 265 14.39 -50.52 10.02
N TRP A 266 13.98 -51.40 10.95
CA TRP A 266 13.97 -51.04 12.37
C TRP A 266 15.32 -51.36 13.02
N PRO A 267 15.74 -50.55 14.01
CA PRO A 267 17.04 -50.71 14.65
C PRO A 267 17.08 -51.96 15.53
N ARG A 268 18.23 -52.64 15.52
CA ARG A 268 18.50 -53.84 16.31
C ARG A 268 18.31 -53.55 17.81
N GLY A 269 17.54 -54.40 18.49
CA GLY A 269 17.16 -54.21 19.89
C GLY A 269 15.86 -53.43 20.10
N TYR A 270 15.25 -52.87 19.04
CA TYR A 270 13.85 -52.46 19.08
C TYR A 270 12.95 -53.67 18.75
N SER A 271 11.85 -53.80 19.47
CA SER A 271 10.78 -54.75 19.19
C SER A 271 9.45 -54.22 19.72
N THR A 272 8.34 -54.60 19.09
CA THR A 272 6.99 -54.19 19.51
C THR A 272 5.94 -55.24 19.11
N HIS A 273 4.78 -55.20 19.76
CA HIS A 273 3.62 -56.01 19.38
C HIS A 273 2.75 -55.25 18.37
N VAL A 274 2.63 -55.81 17.18
CA VAL A 274 1.86 -55.27 16.06
C VAL A 274 0.52 -56.00 15.98
N LEU A 275 -0.59 -55.27 16.06
CA LEU A 275 -1.94 -55.80 15.84
C LEU A 275 -2.20 -55.90 14.33
N LEU A 276 -2.61 -57.07 13.83
CA LEU A 276 -2.76 -57.28 12.38
C LEU A 276 -3.88 -56.44 11.77
N ARG A 277 -4.90 -56.06 12.55
CA ARG A 277 -5.93 -55.09 12.16
C ARG A 277 -5.31 -53.80 11.60
N ASP A 278 -4.47 -53.15 12.41
CA ASP A 278 -3.90 -51.83 12.16
C ASP A 278 -2.93 -51.82 10.96
N VAL A 279 -2.39 -52.99 10.60
CA VAL A 279 -1.53 -53.17 9.42
C VAL A 279 -2.34 -53.29 8.13
N TYR A 280 -3.46 -54.02 8.13
CA TYR A 280 -4.13 -54.49 6.91
C TYR A 280 -5.53 -53.90 6.66
N GLU A 281 -6.05 -53.01 7.52
CA GLU A 281 -7.31 -52.28 7.27
C GLU A 281 -7.14 -50.99 6.43
N SER A 282 -5.92 -50.48 6.24
CA SER A 282 -5.70 -49.37 5.30
C SER A 282 -5.92 -49.82 3.84
N PRO A 283 -6.59 -49.02 2.98
CA PRO A 283 -6.63 -49.27 1.53
C PRO A 283 -5.24 -49.44 0.90
N CYS A 284 -4.22 -48.79 1.47
CA CYS A 284 -2.84 -48.83 0.99
C CYS A 284 -2.14 -50.18 1.23
N THR A 285 -2.69 -51.02 2.11
CA THR A 285 -2.12 -52.33 2.50
C THR A 285 -3.12 -53.48 2.37
N ALA A 286 -4.40 -53.22 2.08
CA ALA A 286 -5.43 -54.24 1.93
C ALA A 286 -5.07 -55.32 0.89
N ALA A 287 -4.41 -54.94 -0.21
CA ALA A 287 -3.90 -55.87 -1.22
C ALA A 287 -2.74 -56.78 -0.74
N GLN A 288 -2.14 -56.46 0.42
CA GLN A 288 -1.09 -57.26 1.08
C GLN A 288 -1.66 -58.19 2.18
N ARG A 289 -2.98 -58.19 2.40
CA ARG A 289 -3.60 -58.99 3.47
C ARG A 289 -3.44 -60.51 3.20
N PRO A 290 -2.90 -61.30 4.16
CA PRO A 290 -2.86 -62.76 4.04
C PRO A 290 -4.26 -63.37 3.93
N GLN A 291 -4.41 -64.50 3.23
CA GLN A 291 -5.73 -65.18 3.13
C GLN A 291 -6.22 -65.71 4.49
N THR A 292 -5.32 -66.19 5.34
CA THR A 292 -5.61 -66.58 6.73
C THR A 292 -5.39 -65.40 7.68
N PHE A 293 -6.34 -64.46 7.68
CA PHE A 293 -6.28 -63.23 8.48
C PHE A 293 -7.13 -63.31 9.77
N ASN A 294 -6.47 -63.16 10.92
CA ASN A 294 -7.13 -62.89 12.21
C ASN A 294 -6.80 -61.44 12.62
N SER A 295 -7.81 -60.57 12.60
CA SER A 295 -7.65 -59.14 12.92
C SER A 295 -7.18 -58.90 14.36
N SER A 296 -7.62 -59.71 15.32
CA SER A 296 -7.25 -59.60 16.73
C SER A 296 -5.86 -60.15 17.07
N ALA A 297 -5.17 -60.80 16.13
CA ALA A 297 -3.85 -61.36 16.37
C ALA A 297 -2.78 -60.26 16.56
N ARG A 298 -1.93 -60.44 17.57
CA ARG A 298 -0.78 -59.56 17.84
C ARG A 298 0.53 -60.32 17.60
N ILE A 299 1.33 -59.87 16.65
CA ILE A 299 2.63 -60.46 16.32
C ILE A 299 3.74 -59.61 16.95
N SER A 300 4.71 -60.25 17.62
CA SER A 300 5.93 -59.57 18.06
C SER A 300 6.89 -59.44 16.88
N LEU A 301 7.30 -58.22 16.55
CA LEU A 301 8.19 -57.93 15.43
C LEU A 301 9.41 -57.13 15.89
N SER A 302 10.61 -57.54 15.47
CA SER A 302 11.89 -57.02 15.95
C SER A 302 12.74 -56.41 14.82
N GLY A 303 13.51 -55.38 15.14
CA GLY A 303 14.47 -54.75 14.23
C GLY A 303 15.78 -55.52 14.06
N ARG A 304 16.47 -55.28 12.94
CA ARG A 304 17.77 -55.92 12.62
C ARG A 304 18.92 -54.93 12.34
N SER A 305 18.63 -53.68 12.02
CA SER A 305 19.59 -52.73 11.41
C SER A 305 20.20 -53.29 10.12
N ASP A 306 19.38 -53.50 9.09
CA ASP A 306 19.83 -53.97 7.77
C ASP A 306 19.47 -52.94 6.68
N PRO A 307 20.42 -52.07 6.26
CA PRO A 307 20.18 -51.07 5.23
C PRO A 307 19.97 -51.68 3.83
N ALA A 308 20.49 -52.88 3.55
CA ALA A 308 20.40 -53.51 2.23
C ALA A 308 19.01 -54.13 2.01
N LEU A 309 18.52 -54.92 2.96
CA LEU A 309 17.15 -55.43 2.96
C LEU A 309 16.13 -54.29 3.08
N CYS A 310 16.41 -53.26 3.89
CA CYS A 310 15.55 -52.08 3.97
C CYS A 310 15.42 -51.35 2.62
N ARG A 311 16.55 -51.11 1.93
CA ARG A 311 16.58 -50.55 0.57
C ARG A 311 15.83 -51.44 -0.43
N GLY A 312 15.91 -52.76 -0.27
CA GLY A 312 15.16 -53.74 -1.05
C GLY A 312 13.65 -53.58 -0.90
N LEU A 313 13.12 -53.63 0.33
CA LEU A 313 11.68 -53.43 0.59
C LEU A 313 11.18 -52.07 0.09
N ILE A 314 11.96 -50.99 0.29
CA ILE A 314 11.57 -49.65 -0.20
C ILE A 314 11.63 -49.57 -1.74
N SER A 315 12.54 -50.29 -2.40
CA SER A 315 12.55 -50.37 -3.87
C SER A 315 11.27 -50.99 -4.44
N GLN A 316 10.69 -51.98 -3.75
CA GLN A 316 9.47 -52.67 -4.17
C GLN A 316 8.22 -51.77 -4.10
N LEU A 317 8.29 -50.63 -3.39
CA LEU A 317 7.18 -49.68 -3.34
C LEU A 317 6.97 -48.92 -4.67
N PHE A 318 7.97 -48.87 -5.55
CA PHE A 318 7.96 -48.08 -6.78
C PHE A 318 7.94 -48.97 -8.03
N ASN A 319 6.87 -48.93 -8.82
CA ASN A 319 6.85 -49.63 -10.10
C ASN A 319 7.47 -48.75 -11.22
N PHE A 320 8.46 -49.28 -11.94
CA PHE A 320 9.11 -48.62 -13.08
C PHE A 320 8.96 -49.41 -14.40
N SER A 321 8.17 -50.50 -14.43
CA SER A 321 8.14 -51.42 -15.58
C SER A 321 7.37 -50.90 -16.80
N SER A 322 6.51 -49.90 -16.63
CA SER A 322 5.71 -49.33 -17.71
C SER A 322 5.59 -47.81 -17.60
N CYS A 323 5.51 -47.16 -18.76
CA CYS A 323 5.20 -45.76 -18.94
C CYS A 323 4.44 -45.61 -20.27
N ARG A 324 3.37 -44.82 -20.29
CA ARG A 324 2.56 -44.55 -21.50
C ARG A 324 2.84 -43.17 -22.12
N PHE A 325 3.69 -42.39 -21.47
CA PHE A 325 4.06 -41.02 -21.81
C PHE A 325 5.56 -40.96 -22.20
N SER A 326 6.07 -39.82 -22.67
CA SER A 326 7.50 -39.67 -23.00
C SER A 326 8.42 -39.90 -21.79
N ARG A 327 7.95 -39.52 -20.59
CA ARG A 327 8.65 -39.70 -19.32
C ARG A 327 7.65 -39.88 -18.18
N CYS A 328 7.93 -40.87 -17.33
CA CYS A 328 7.19 -41.09 -16.10
C CYS A 328 8.09 -40.93 -14.88
N SER A 329 7.48 -40.59 -13.75
CA SER A 329 8.08 -40.73 -12.43
C SER A 329 8.17 -42.22 -12.07
N PHE A 330 7.12 -42.75 -11.46
CA PHE A 330 6.87 -44.16 -11.13
C PHE A 330 5.37 -44.48 -11.31
N ASN A 331 5.01 -45.76 -11.24
CA ASN A 331 3.65 -46.30 -11.42
C ASN A 331 2.96 -45.90 -12.75
N GLY A 332 3.74 -45.60 -13.80
CA GLY A 332 3.22 -45.15 -15.09
C GLY A 332 2.71 -43.70 -15.12
N ILE A 333 2.88 -42.94 -14.05
CA ILE A 333 2.45 -41.54 -13.94
C ILE A 333 3.40 -40.61 -14.71
N PHE A 334 2.85 -39.79 -15.62
CA PHE A 334 3.60 -38.76 -16.34
C PHE A 334 4.38 -37.86 -15.37
N GLN A 335 5.62 -37.51 -15.72
CA GLN A 335 6.32 -36.41 -15.06
C GLN A 335 7.28 -35.73 -16.04
N PRO A 336 7.19 -34.40 -16.24
CA PRO A 336 8.18 -33.68 -17.01
C PRO A 336 9.55 -33.68 -16.29
N PRO A 337 10.64 -33.31 -16.99
CA PRO A 337 11.93 -33.09 -16.34
C PRO A 337 11.81 -32.06 -15.21
N VAL A 338 12.35 -32.37 -14.02
CA VAL A 338 12.37 -31.42 -12.90
C VAL A 338 13.21 -30.19 -13.28
N ALA A 339 12.66 -29.00 -13.04
CA ALA A 339 13.24 -27.73 -13.47
C ALA A 339 13.12 -26.67 -12.38
N GLY A 340 14.08 -25.74 -12.35
CA GLY A 340 14.18 -24.73 -11.30
C GLY A 340 14.71 -25.27 -9.97
N ASN A 341 14.64 -24.42 -8.94
CA ASN A 341 14.93 -24.79 -7.56
C ASN A 341 13.65 -25.31 -6.88
N PHE A 342 13.79 -26.06 -5.78
CA PHE A 342 12.66 -26.63 -5.05
C PHE A 342 12.70 -26.32 -3.55
N ILE A 343 11.53 -26.25 -2.93
CA ILE A 343 11.35 -26.31 -1.48
C ILE A 343 10.68 -27.63 -1.10
N ALA A 344 11.25 -28.31 -0.10
CA ALA A 344 10.78 -29.58 0.43
C ALA A 344 10.42 -29.40 1.92
N PHE A 345 9.14 -29.60 2.25
CA PHE A 345 8.57 -29.30 3.57
C PHE A 345 7.87 -30.53 4.20
N SER A 346 7.10 -30.31 5.26
CA SER A 346 6.47 -31.38 6.06
C SER A 346 7.48 -32.46 6.46
N ALA A 347 7.19 -33.76 6.26
CA ALA A 347 8.11 -34.83 6.68
C ALA A 347 9.41 -34.91 5.86
N PHE A 348 9.54 -34.26 4.70
CA PHE A 348 10.85 -34.08 4.05
C PHE A 348 11.79 -33.28 4.95
N PHE A 349 11.32 -32.14 5.47
CA PHE A 349 12.09 -31.32 6.41
C PHE A 349 12.46 -32.12 7.66
N TYR A 350 11.49 -32.68 8.37
CA TYR A 350 11.75 -33.34 9.67
C TYR A 350 12.71 -34.53 9.53
N THR A 351 12.60 -35.30 8.44
CA THR A 351 13.49 -36.44 8.19
C THR A 351 14.93 -35.98 7.91
N VAL A 352 15.12 -34.92 7.11
CA VAL A 352 16.45 -34.40 6.76
C VAL A 352 17.07 -33.58 7.89
N ASP A 353 16.27 -32.89 8.70
CA ASP A 353 16.71 -32.22 9.92
C ASP A 353 17.21 -33.22 10.97
N PHE A 354 16.53 -34.35 11.16
CA PHE A 354 17.04 -35.43 12.03
C PHE A 354 18.44 -35.93 11.59
N LEU A 355 18.66 -36.13 10.28
CA LEU A 355 19.97 -36.51 9.74
C LEU A 355 21.05 -35.46 10.02
N ARG A 356 20.73 -34.17 9.86
CA ARG A 356 21.67 -33.05 10.05
C ARG A 356 21.96 -32.79 11.53
N THR A 357 20.91 -32.66 12.33
CA THR A 357 20.93 -32.02 13.65
C THR A 357 21.08 -33.03 14.78
N VAL A 358 20.44 -34.20 14.70
CA VAL A 358 20.54 -35.27 15.72
C VAL A 358 21.68 -36.24 15.41
N MET A 359 21.84 -36.60 14.13
CA MET A 359 22.86 -37.57 13.71
C MET A 359 24.19 -36.93 13.32
N GLY A 360 24.22 -35.61 13.02
CA GLY A 360 25.43 -34.87 12.66
C GLY A 360 25.93 -35.12 11.24
N LEU A 361 25.06 -35.58 10.32
CA LEU A 361 25.46 -36.12 9.02
C LEU A 361 25.26 -35.10 7.88
N PRO A 362 26.23 -34.99 6.93
CA PRO A 362 26.09 -34.15 5.76
C PRO A 362 25.08 -34.75 4.79
N VAL A 363 24.23 -33.89 4.19
CA VAL A 363 23.17 -34.26 3.23
C VAL A 363 22.95 -33.12 2.22
N ALA A 364 24.03 -32.63 1.62
CA ALA A 364 24.02 -31.58 0.59
C ALA A 364 24.07 -32.13 -0.86
N THR A 365 24.36 -33.42 -1.02
CA THR A 365 24.31 -34.17 -2.29
C THR A 365 23.45 -35.43 -2.10
N LEU A 366 22.96 -36.04 -3.18
CA LEU A 366 22.24 -37.32 -3.14
C LEU A 366 23.12 -38.44 -2.61
N GLN A 367 24.41 -38.46 -2.97
CA GLN A 367 25.39 -39.41 -2.43
C GLN A 367 25.58 -39.23 -0.91
N GLN A 368 25.62 -37.99 -0.42
CA GLN A 368 25.69 -37.70 1.01
C GLN A 368 24.40 -38.12 1.74
N LEU A 369 23.23 -37.83 1.16
CA LEU A 369 21.94 -38.28 1.68
C LEU A 369 21.87 -39.82 1.76
N GLU A 370 22.33 -40.54 0.74
CA GLU A 370 22.38 -42.00 0.75
C GLU A 370 23.34 -42.55 1.83
N ALA A 371 24.53 -41.97 1.97
CA ALA A 371 25.47 -42.35 3.02
C ALA A 371 24.90 -42.10 4.42
N ALA A 372 24.23 -40.95 4.64
CA ALA A 372 23.61 -40.61 5.91
C ALA A 372 22.47 -41.57 6.27
N VAL A 373 21.63 -41.94 5.30
CA VAL A 373 20.59 -42.96 5.42
C VAL A 373 21.18 -44.30 5.86
N VAL A 374 22.23 -44.78 5.20
CA VAL A 374 22.88 -46.05 5.53
C VAL A 374 23.47 -46.02 6.94
N THR A 375 24.10 -44.91 7.35
CA THR A 375 24.61 -44.72 8.71
C THR A 375 23.50 -44.82 9.76
N VAL A 376 22.34 -44.19 9.55
CA VAL A 376 21.19 -44.28 10.47
C VAL A 376 20.60 -45.69 10.53
N CYS A 377 20.41 -46.34 9.37
CA CYS A 377 19.89 -47.69 9.30
C CYS A 377 20.82 -48.75 9.93
N ASN A 378 22.11 -48.47 10.11
CA ASN A 378 23.06 -49.32 10.81
C ASN A 378 23.04 -49.16 12.35
N GLN A 379 22.47 -48.08 12.91
CA GLN A 379 22.45 -47.86 14.36
C GLN A 379 21.59 -48.90 15.09
N THR A 380 21.99 -49.27 16.32
CA THR A 380 21.17 -50.02 17.27
C THR A 380 20.15 -49.12 17.96
N TRP A 381 19.14 -49.73 18.60
CA TRP A 381 18.12 -49.03 19.35
C TRP A 381 18.70 -48.23 20.53
N SER A 382 19.70 -48.80 21.20
CA SER A 382 20.47 -48.14 22.27
C SER A 382 21.18 -46.87 21.80
N GLU A 383 21.81 -46.88 20.63
CA GLU A 383 22.54 -45.73 20.09
C GLU A 383 21.59 -44.61 19.64
N LEU A 384 20.48 -44.94 18.98
CA LEU A 384 19.46 -43.95 18.60
C LEU A 384 18.79 -43.34 19.82
N LEU A 385 18.42 -44.15 20.82
CA LEU A 385 17.79 -43.67 22.05
C LEU A 385 18.73 -42.79 22.89
N ALA A 386 20.03 -43.06 22.88
CA ALA A 386 21.03 -42.22 23.53
C ALA A 386 21.21 -40.84 22.86
N ARG A 387 20.96 -40.74 21.54
CA ARG A 387 21.05 -39.48 20.77
C ARG A 387 19.82 -38.58 20.94
N ALA A 388 18.62 -39.15 20.97
CA ALA A 388 17.37 -38.38 21.09
C ALA A 388 16.34 -39.07 22.01
N PRO A 389 16.58 -39.14 23.33
CA PRO A 389 15.70 -39.85 24.27
C PRO A 389 14.26 -39.32 24.28
N GLY A 390 14.05 -38.03 23.98
CA GLY A 390 12.73 -37.39 23.88
C GLY A 390 11.92 -37.79 22.63
N GLU A 391 12.54 -38.36 21.59
CA GLU A 391 11.86 -38.73 20.33
C GLU A 391 11.53 -40.23 20.21
N ARG A 392 11.54 -40.96 21.33
CA ARG A 392 11.35 -42.42 21.40
C ARG A 392 10.21 -42.98 20.54
N ALA A 393 9.10 -42.25 20.39
CA ALA A 393 7.95 -42.69 19.60
C ALA A 393 8.18 -42.68 18.07
N ARG A 394 9.14 -41.88 17.56
CA ARG A 394 9.44 -41.74 16.12
C ARG A 394 10.78 -42.37 15.73
N LEU A 395 11.70 -42.53 16.69
CA LEU A 395 13.05 -43.05 16.48
C LEU A 395 13.15 -44.34 15.65
N PRO A 396 12.28 -45.37 15.79
CA PRO A 396 12.37 -46.59 14.99
C PRO A 396 12.22 -46.34 13.47
N ASP A 397 11.47 -45.31 13.09
CA ASP A 397 11.03 -45.09 11.71
C ASP A 397 12.01 -44.25 10.89
N TYR A 398 12.93 -43.51 11.50
CA TYR A 398 13.79 -42.57 10.77
C TYR A 398 14.66 -43.25 9.70
N CYS A 399 15.09 -44.49 9.89
CA CYS A 399 15.76 -45.27 8.83
C CYS A 399 14.83 -45.49 7.62
N ALA A 400 13.62 -46.00 7.85
CA ALA A 400 12.65 -46.26 6.79
C ALA A 400 12.22 -44.97 6.07
N GLY A 401 11.92 -43.92 6.83
CA GLY A 401 11.53 -42.61 6.29
C GLY A 401 12.64 -41.95 5.47
N ALA A 402 13.88 -41.98 5.96
CA ALA A 402 15.01 -41.39 5.24
C ALA A 402 15.40 -42.18 3.98
N MET A 403 15.38 -43.52 4.05
CA MET A 403 15.57 -44.39 2.88
C MET A 403 14.45 -44.22 1.84
N PHE A 404 13.20 -43.98 2.29
CA PHE A 404 12.10 -43.65 1.39
C PHE A 404 12.29 -42.27 0.73
N VAL A 405 12.62 -41.23 1.50
CA VAL A 405 12.92 -39.89 0.96
C VAL A 405 14.05 -39.94 -0.08
N GLN A 406 15.14 -40.67 0.20
CA GLN A 406 16.26 -40.77 -0.73
C GLN A 406 15.86 -41.44 -2.06
N GLN A 407 15.09 -42.54 -2.02
CA GLN A 407 14.63 -43.21 -3.24
C GLN A 407 13.50 -42.48 -3.95
N LEU A 408 12.61 -41.80 -3.22
CA LEU A 408 11.56 -40.95 -3.80
C LEU A 408 12.18 -39.82 -4.62
N LEU A 409 13.18 -39.12 -4.09
CA LEU A 409 13.86 -38.03 -4.81
C LEU A 409 14.71 -38.56 -5.97
N SER A 410 15.60 -39.53 -5.74
CA SER A 410 16.57 -39.99 -6.76
C SER A 410 15.98 -40.89 -7.85
N ARG A 411 15.04 -41.78 -7.50
CA ARG A 411 14.45 -42.76 -8.44
C ARG A 411 13.03 -42.39 -8.85
N GLY A 412 12.20 -41.94 -7.91
CA GLY A 412 10.80 -41.59 -8.16
C GLY A 412 10.65 -40.31 -8.98
N TYR A 413 11.06 -39.16 -8.41
CA TYR A 413 11.01 -37.85 -9.06
C TYR A 413 12.19 -37.61 -10.02
N ARG A 414 13.22 -38.47 -9.96
CA ARG A 414 14.41 -38.49 -10.83
C ARG A 414 15.23 -37.19 -10.75
N PHE A 415 15.49 -36.72 -9.53
CA PHE A 415 16.55 -35.76 -9.27
C PHE A 415 17.92 -36.42 -9.47
N ASP A 416 18.83 -35.69 -10.12
CA ASP A 416 20.27 -35.98 -10.21
C ASP A 416 21.05 -35.01 -9.30
N GLU A 417 22.37 -35.17 -9.20
CA GLU A 417 23.19 -34.31 -8.32
C GLU A 417 23.17 -32.81 -8.72
N ARG A 418 22.88 -32.50 -9.99
CA ARG A 418 22.78 -31.13 -10.49
C ARG A 418 21.47 -30.47 -10.06
N THR A 419 20.36 -31.20 -10.19
CA THR A 419 19.01 -30.72 -9.87
C THR A 419 18.73 -30.80 -8.36
N PHE A 420 19.29 -31.79 -7.65
CA PHE A 420 19.23 -31.87 -6.19
C PHE A 420 19.95 -30.69 -5.51
N GLY A 421 21.01 -30.14 -6.13
CA GLY A 421 21.65 -28.90 -5.67
C GLY A 421 20.71 -27.67 -5.63
N GLY A 422 19.55 -27.74 -6.28
CA GLY A 422 18.48 -26.72 -6.18
C GLY A 422 17.42 -27.01 -5.11
N VAL A 423 17.49 -28.13 -4.38
CA VAL A 423 16.49 -28.55 -3.38
C VAL A 423 16.83 -28.00 -2.00
N THR A 424 15.90 -27.27 -1.39
CA THR A 424 16.01 -26.72 -0.04
C THR A 424 14.99 -27.35 0.90
N PHE A 425 15.44 -27.82 2.07
CA PHE A 425 14.56 -28.43 3.09
C PHE A 425 14.20 -27.39 4.14
N GLN A 426 12.92 -27.04 4.29
CA GLN A 426 12.45 -25.94 5.14
C GLN A 426 11.09 -26.24 5.79
N LYS A 427 10.88 -25.81 7.04
CA LYS A 427 9.60 -25.93 7.78
C LYS A 427 8.74 -24.67 7.72
N LYS A 428 9.40 -23.52 7.67
CA LYS A 428 8.79 -22.18 7.68
C LYS A 428 9.58 -21.26 6.76
N VAL A 429 8.92 -20.21 6.28
CA VAL A 429 9.58 -19.09 5.58
C VAL A 429 9.31 -17.80 6.36
N GLY A 430 10.36 -17.00 6.55
CA GLY A 430 10.25 -15.64 7.10
C GLY A 430 10.03 -14.63 5.97
N ALA A 431 8.89 -13.95 5.99
CA ALA A 431 8.48 -13.02 4.93
C ALA A 431 8.87 -11.56 5.28
N GLY A 432 10.18 -11.31 5.35
CA GLY A 432 10.75 -10.00 5.65
C GLY A 432 10.59 -9.55 7.12
N GLU A 433 10.97 -8.30 7.42
CA GLU A 433 11.00 -7.76 8.79
C GLU A 433 9.60 -7.47 9.41
N GLN A 434 8.50 -7.70 8.68
CA GLN A 434 7.14 -7.37 9.13
C GLN A 434 6.13 -8.53 9.12
N ALA A 435 6.46 -9.71 8.57
CA ALA A 435 5.59 -10.89 8.63
C ALA A 435 6.33 -12.09 9.23
N GLY A 436 5.91 -12.48 10.44
CA GLY A 436 6.54 -13.53 11.24
C GLY A 436 6.46 -14.93 10.62
N ASP A 437 7.32 -15.83 11.11
CA ASP A 437 7.58 -17.15 10.53
C ASP A 437 6.30 -17.93 10.20
N THR A 438 5.93 -17.93 8.92
CA THR A 438 4.70 -18.56 8.44
C THR A 438 4.98 -20.01 8.04
N ALA A 439 4.05 -20.91 8.36
CA ALA A 439 4.16 -22.32 8.01
C ALA A 439 4.04 -22.54 6.49
N VAL A 440 4.88 -23.42 5.93
CA VAL A 440 4.75 -23.85 4.53
C VAL A 440 3.78 -25.04 4.47
N GLY A 441 2.66 -24.86 3.77
CA GLY A 441 1.56 -25.81 3.64
C GLY A 441 0.47 -25.23 2.74
N TRP A 442 -0.55 -25.99 2.38
CA TRP A 442 -1.50 -25.57 1.33
C TRP A 442 -2.50 -24.47 1.77
N ALA A 443 -2.75 -24.31 3.07
CA ALA A 443 -3.79 -23.42 3.60
C ALA A 443 -3.68 -21.94 3.16
N LEU A 444 -2.46 -21.38 3.08
CA LEU A 444 -2.26 -19.98 2.65
C LEU A 444 -2.52 -19.81 1.15
N GLY A 445 -2.05 -20.72 0.29
CA GLY A 445 -2.33 -20.71 -1.14
C GLY A 445 -3.82 -20.84 -1.46
N TYR A 446 -4.55 -21.64 -0.66
CA TYR A 446 -5.99 -21.73 -0.75
C TYR A 446 -6.65 -20.38 -0.38
N MET A 447 -6.28 -19.78 0.75
CA MET A 447 -6.76 -18.44 1.15
C MET A 447 -6.43 -17.36 0.10
N LEU A 448 -5.24 -17.39 -0.51
CA LEU A 448 -4.85 -16.47 -1.58
C LEU A 448 -5.75 -16.61 -2.80
N ASN A 449 -6.02 -17.83 -3.28
CA ASN A 449 -6.98 -18.06 -4.36
C ASN A 449 -8.39 -17.56 -4.00
N LEU A 450 -8.85 -17.83 -2.77
CA LEU A 450 -10.12 -17.32 -2.25
C LEU A 450 -10.17 -15.79 -2.17
N THR A 451 -9.04 -15.09 -2.01
CA THR A 451 -9.06 -13.62 -2.06
C THR A 451 -9.48 -13.08 -3.42
N ASN A 452 -9.25 -13.79 -4.54
CA ASN A 452 -9.77 -13.40 -5.86
C ASN A 452 -11.30 -13.39 -5.92
N LEU A 453 -11.98 -14.14 -5.04
CA LEU A 453 -13.45 -14.28 -4.98
C LEU A 453 -14.11 -13.32 -3.99
N ILE A 454 -13.33 -12.50 -3.28
CA ILE A 454 -13.80 -11.54 -2.28
C ILE A 454 -13.67 -10.13 -2.87
N PRO A 455 -14.69 -9.25 -2.83
CA PRO A 455 -14.51 -7.88 -3.31
C PRO A 455 -13.50 -7.10 -2.47
N ALA A 456 -12.78 -6.17 -3.12
CA ALA A 456 -11.97 -5.17 -2.44
C ALA A 456 -12.87 -4.07 -1.84
N ASP A 457 -12.54 -3.57 -0.66
CA ASP A 457 -13.27 -2.43 -0.07
C ASP A 457 -12.70 -1.11 -0.60
N PRO A 458 -13.53 -0.09 -0.90
CA PRO A 458 -13.03 1.23 -1.29
C PRO A 458 -12.28 1.91 -0.12
N PRO A 459 -11.19 2.65 -0.38
CA PRO A 459 -10.41 3.29 0.67
C PRO A 459 -11.22 4.39 1.37
N GLY A 460 -11.27 4.34 2.70
CA GLY A 460 -11.98 5.31 3.53
C GLY A 460 -11.46 6.73 3.35
N LEU A 461 -12.38 7.69 3.23
CA LEU A 461 -12.08 9.12 3.07
C LEU A 461 -12.43 9.86 4.36
N ARG A 462 -11.42 10.18 5.18
CA ARG A 462 -11.60 11.02 6.37
C ARG A 462 -11.40 12.49 6.00
N LYS A 463 -12.41 13.32 6.26
CA LYS A 463 -12.25 14.78 6.15
C LYS A 463 -11.30 15.28 7.24
N GLY A 464 -10.53 16.32 6.93
CA GLY A 464 -9.47 16.85 7.81
C GLY A 464 -9.97 17.47 9.13
N THR A 465 -11.28 17.58 9.33
CA THR A 465 -11.92 17.93 10.60
C THR A 465 -13.09 16.97 10.83
N ASP A 466 -13.22 16.48 12.06
CA ASP A 466 -14.43 15.77 12.51
C ASP A 466 -15.65 16.72 12.47
N PHE A 467 -16.83 16.19 12.16
CA PHE A 467 -18.06 16.97 12.03
C PHE A 467 -18.45 17.63 13.36
N SER A 468 -18.36 16.91 14.48
CA SER A 468 -18.62 17.45 15.83
C SER A 468 -17.66 18.60 16.15
N SER A 469 -16.39 18.41 15.83
CA SER A 469 -15.33 19.43 16.01
C SER A 469 -15.54 20.67 15.13
N TRP A 470 -15.97 20.48 13.88
CA TRP A 470 -16.32 21.57 12.95
C TRP A 470 -17.53 22.37 13.46
N VAL A 471 -18.58 21.70 13.96
CA VAL A 471 -19.75 22.34 14.58
C VAL A 471 -19.37 23.13 15.84
N VAL A 472 -18.54 22.57 16.73
CA VAL A 472 -18.07 23.26 17.95
C VAL A 472 -17.27 24.52 17.60
N LEU A 473 -16.37 24.45 16.60
CA LEU A 473 -15.61 25.60 16.13
C LEU A 473 -16.52 26.67 15.50
N LEU A 474 -17.50 26.26 14.67
CA LEU A 474 -18.48 27.17 14.07
C LEU A 474 -19.26 27.96 15.14
N LEU A 475 -19.76 27.26 16.17
CA LEU A 475 -20.47 27.87 17.30
C LEU A 475 -19.56 28.81 18.12
N LEU A 476 -18.30 28.43 18.35
CA LEU A 476 -17.33 29.24 19.07
C LEU A 476 -16.99 30.55 18.34
N PHE A 477 -16.76 30.51 17.02
CA PHE A 477 -16.49 31.72 16.25
C PHE A 477 -17.74 32.63 16.14
N ALA A 478 -18.94 32.05 16.01
CA ALA A 478 -20.19 32.80 16.05
C ALA A 478 -20.42 33.48 17.42
N ALA A 479 -20.11 32.78 18.52
CA ALA A 479 -20.19 33.35 19.88
C ALA A 479 -19.20 34.51 20.08
N MET A 480 -17.98 34.44 19.53
CA MET A 480 -17.02 35.56 19.59
C MET A 480 -17.50 36.79 18.80
N LEU A 481 -18.12 36.60 17.63
CA LEU A 481 -18.75 37.71 16.89
C LEU A 481 -19.91 38.35 17.67
N LEU A 482 -20.76 37.55 18.31
CA LEU A 482 -21.86 38.03 19.15
C LEU A 482 -21.32 38.82 20.36
N ALA A 483 -20.29 38.31 21.03
CA ALA A 483 -19.64 38.99 22.16
C ALA A 483 -19.00 40.32 21.74
N ALA A 484 -18.30 40.36 20.59
CA ALA A 484 -17.73 41.58 20.03
C ALA A 484 -18.81 42.64 19.74
N PHE A 485 -19.93 42.24 19.14
CA PHE A 485 -21.07 43.11 18.86
C PHE A 485 -21.70 43.68 20.15
N VAL A 486 -21.91 42.84 21.17
CA VAL A 486 -22.44 43.28 22.47
C VAL A 486 -21.49 44.26 23.17
N LEU A 487 -20.17 44.05 23.08
CA LEU A 487 -19.18 44.98 23.63
C LEU A 487 -19.17 46.33 22.90
N LEU A 488 -19.25 46.34 21.56
CA LEU A 488 -19.37 47.57 20.77
C LEU A 488 -20.67 48.34 21.11
N LEU A 489 -21.80 47.65 21.25
CA LEU A 489 -23.07 48.27 21.66
C LEU A 489 -23.01 48.87 23.07
N ARG A 490 -22.35 48.21 24.02
CA ARG A 490 -22.13 48.75 25.38
C ARG A 490 -21.29 50.03 25.36
N GLN A 491 -20.22 50.07 24.55
CA GLN A 491 -19.40 51.29 24.40
C GLN A 491 -20.16 52.42 23.67
N ALA A 492 -20.95 52.10 22.65
CA ALA A 492 -21.79 53.07 21.94
C ALA A 492 -22.87 53.70 22.85
N ARG A 493 -23.43 52.94 23.80
CA ARG A 493 -24.34 53.46 24.84
C ARG A 493 -23.62 54.32 25.88
N SER A 494 -22.43 53.91 26.32
CA SER A 494 -21.58 54.68 27.27
C SER A 494 -21.16 56.05 26.71
N ALA A 495 -21.08 56.20 25.39
CA ALA A 495 -20.78 57.48 24.73
C ALA A 495 -21.92 58.52 24.72
N LYS A 496 -23.09 58.24 25.33
CA LYS A 496 -24.32 59.05 25.20
C LYS A 496 -24.86 59.68 26.51
N SER A 497 -24.05 59.82 27.57
CA SER A 497 -24.46 60.67 28.72
C SER A 497 -24.29 62.17 28.42
N PRO A 498 -25.21 63.06 28.86
CA PRO A 498 -25.06 64.52 28.69
C PRO A 498 -23.89 65.11 29.50
N ARG A 499 -23.57 66.39 29.21
CA ARG A 499 -22.76 67.26 30.07
C ARG A 499 -23.68 68.07 30.99
N GLU A 500 -23.37 68.12 32.28
CA GLU A 500 -23.83 69.19 33.17
C GLU A 500 -22.74 70.27 33.36
N GLY A 501 -23.08 71.36 34.06
CA GLY A 501 -22.43 72.67 33.96
C GLY A 501 -21.28 72.99 34.92
N LEU A 502 -20.83 74.24 34.86
CA LEU A 502 -19.83 74.85 35.76
C LEU A 502 -20.35 74.97 37.20
N PRO A 503 -19.43 75.10 38.17
CA PRO A 503 -19.34 76.42 38.82
C PRO A 503 -17.91 76.97 38.99
N GLN A 504 -17.87 78.29 39.22
CA GLN A 504 -16.77 79.14 39.68
C GLN A 504 -17.44 80.39 40.32
N PRO A 505 -16.78 81.25 41.13
CA PRO A 505 -15.42 81.14 41.72
C PRO A 505 -15.36 81.52 43.23
N ARG A 506 -14.15 81.40 43.83
CA ARG A 506 -13.47 82.32 44.80
C ARG A 506 -12.92 81.71 46.11
N LEU A 507 -11.62 81.97 46.29
CA LEU A 507 -10.98 82.56 47.49
C LEU A 507 -10.97 81.75 48.80
N GLU A 508 -10.16 80.69 48.85
CA GLU A 508 -9.66 80.12 50.12
C GLU A 508 -8.31 79.39 49.96
N ASP A 509 -8.04 78.77 48.80
CA ASP A 509 -6.82 77.99 48.51
C ASP A 509 -5.48 78.78 48.45
N GLU A 510 -5.48 80.08 48.76
CA GLU A 510 -4.28 80.95 48.69
C GLU A 510 -3.39 80.84 49.96
N ILE A 511 -3.75 79.96 50.90
CA ILE A 511 -3.13 79.83 52.22
C ILE A 511 -2.11 78.66 52.29
N ASP A 512 -2.44 77.49 51.73
CA ASP A 512 -1.59 76.29 51.86
C ASP A 512 -0.24 76.41 51.13
N PHE A 513 -0.15 77.25 50.09
CA PHE A 513 1.11 77.52 49.40
C PHE A 513 2.13 78.26 50.28
N LEU A 514 1.66 79.09 51.22
CA LEU A 514 2.52 79.78 52.21
C LEU A 514 2.89 78.88 53.39
N ALA A 515 2.13 77.82 53.67
CA ALA A 515 2.44 76.87 54.73
C ALA A 515 3.69 76.03 54.41
N GLN A 516 3.99 75.76 53.13
CA GLN A 516 5.14 74.94 52.73
C GLN A 516 6.48 75.67 52.68
N GLU A 517 6.53 77.00 52.51
CA GLU A 517 7.80 77.75 52.63
C GLU A 517 8.28 77.88 54.10
N LEU A 518 7.37 77.89 55.08
CA LEU A 518 7.73 78.02 56.49
C LEU A 518 8.33 76.75 57.10
N ALA A 519 8.03 75.57 56.53
CA ALA A 519 8.61 74.29 56.96
C ALA A 519 10.09 74.10 56.56
N GLN A 520 10.71 75.07 55.89
CA GLN A 520 12.12 75.03 55.47
C GLN A 520 13.08 75.79 56.41
N LYS A 521 12.59 76.24 57.58
CA LYS A 521 13.43 76.69 58.69
C LYS A 521 13.50 75.63 59.80
N GLU A 522 14.60 75.70 60.55
CA GLU A 522 14.92 74.89 61.75
C GLU A 522 15.29 73.42 61.48
N ALA A 523 16.60 73.25 61.25
CA ALA A 523 17.48 72.14 61.68
C ALA A 523 16.81 70.92 62.37
N GLY A 524 17.13 69.67 62.01
CA GLY A 524 18.33 69.18 61.33
C GLY A 524 19.50 68.99 62.30
N HIS A 525 19.57 67.82 62.97
CA HIS A 525 20.84 67.25 63.48
C HIS A 525 20.77 65.72 63.68
N SER A 526 21.59 64.99 62.91
CA SER A 526 22.50 63.92 63.40
C SER A 526 22.03 62.88 64.45
N ARG A 527 21.90 61.58 64.09
CA ARG A 527 23.01 60.56 64.04
C ARG A 527 22.58 59.06 64.23
N LEU A 528 23.21 58.20 63.41
CA LEU A 528 23.85 56.90 63.72
C LEU A 528 23.10 55.54 63.88
N MET A 529 23.84 54.51 63.41
CA MET A 529 23.82 53.06 63.67
C MET A 529 22.77 52.13 63.00
N ALA A 530 23.18 50.85 62.91
CA ALA A 530 22.51 49.73 62.23
C ALA A 530 22.84 48.39 62.98
N PRO A 531 22.79 47.20 62.32
CA PRO A 531 21.80 46.12 62.50
C PRO A 531 22.23 45.04 63.54
N PRO A 532 21.56 43.86 63.66
CA PRO A 532 21.87 42.70 62.79
C PRO A 532 20.68 41.70 62.56
N LEU A 533 20.98 40.48 62.11
CA LEU A 533 20.06 39.40 61.68
C LEU A 533 19.59 38.47 62.83
N GLY A 534 18.52 37.68 62.58
CA GLY A 534 18.15 36.49 63.37
C GLY A 534 17.34 35.43 62.59
N ARG A 535 17.71 34.15 62.75
CA ARG A 535 17.06 32.90 62.26
C ARG A 535 16.52 32.13 63.51
N GLN A 536 15.73 31.04 63.52
CA GLN A 536 15.35 29.99 62.55
C GLN A 536 14.17 29.12 63.12
N GLN A 537 13.56 28.22 62.31
CA GLN A 537 12.90 26.93 62.70
C GLN A 537 11.57 26.98 63.50
N LEU A 538 10.65 25.98 63.51
CA LEU A 538 10.37 24.75 62.71
C LEU A 538 8.93 24.22 62.95
N LEU A 539 8.39 23.40 62.02
CA LEU A 539 7.28 22.39 62.17
C LEU A 539 5.86 22.94 62.52
N GLU A 540 4.77 22.61 61.80
CA GLU A 540 4.02 21.33 61.63
C GLU A 540 3.20 20.91 62.87
N ALA A 541 1.98 20.35 62.79
CA ALA A 541 1.02 20.14 61.67
C ALA A 541 -0.40 19.75 62.21
N ALA A 542 -1.30 19.31 61.31
CA ALA A 542 -2.70 18.85 61.51
C ALA A 542 -3.73 19.97 61.85
N ALA A 543 -4.96 20.04 61.30
CA ALA A 543 -5.95 19.04 60.83
C ALA A 543 -6.71 18.34 61.99
N THR A 544 -8.02 18.02 61.92
CA THR A 544 -8.94 17.85 60.77
C THR A 544 -10.42 18.02 61.22
N LEU A 545 -11.39 18.07 60.28
CA LEU A 545 -12.86 17.92 60.48
C LEU A 545 -13.57 19.10 61.23
N GLY A 546 -14.88 19.32 61.10
CA GLY A 546 -15.87 18.75 60.16
C GLY A 546 -17.34 19.02 60.56
N LEU A 547 -18.07 19.79 59.73
CA LEU A 547 -19.54 19.95 59.60
C LEU A 547 -20.50 19.67 60.78
N SER A 548 -21.38 20.65 61.07
CA SER A 548 -22.76 20.39 61.52
C SER A 548 -23.73 21.49 61.05
N GLU A 549 -24.95 21.08 60.75
CA GLU A 549 -26.16 21.90 60.58
C GLU A 549 -26.74 22.29 61.97
N HIS A 550 -27.80 23.10 62.21
CA HIS A 550 -28.62 24.13 61.52
C HIS A 550 -29.97 24.16 62.31
N GLY A 551 -30.52 25.34 62.63
CA GLY A 551 -31.79 25.50 63.37
C GLY A 551 -31.85 26.88 64.05
N ARG A 552 -32.82 27.78 63.83
CA ARG A 552 -34.31 27.76 63.98
C ARG A 552 -34.81 27.76 65.43
N GLY A 553 -35.28 28.92 65.89
CA GLY A 553 -36.08 29.15 67.10
C GLY A 553 -36.42 30.66 67.25
N PRO A 554 -37.58 31.09 67.79
CA PRO A 554 -38.13 32.45 67.51
C PRO A 554 -38.60 33.28 68.74
N ASP A 555 -39.25 34.42 68.42
CA ASP A 555 -40.46 35.02 69.05
C ASP A 555 -40.43 36.34 69.87
N LEU A 556 -41.53 37.10 69.66
CA LEU A 556 -42.18 38.17 70.46
C LEU A 556 -41.55 39.59 70.61
N GLY A 557 -42.40 40.63 70.45
CA GLY A 557 -42.12 42.03 70.85
C GLY A 557 -43.01 43.11 70.18
N LEU A 558 -43.78 43.90 70.96
CA LEU A 558 -44.81 44.85 70.51
C LEU A 558 -44.37 46.35 70.41
N SER A 559 -44.97 47.09 69.46
CA SER A 559 -45.44 48.52 69.52
C SER A 559 -44.44 49.68 69.84
N SER A 560 -44.68 50.97 69.53
CA SER A 560 -45.90 51.71 69.13
C SER A 560 -45.67 52.99 68.24
N THR A 561 -46.77 53.61 67.81
CA THR A 561 -46.99 54.87 67.01
C THR A 561 -46.73 56.21 67.78
N PRO A 562 -46.97 57.45 67.26
CA PRO A 562 -47.48 57.98 65.95
C PRO A 562 -46.51 58.97 65.22
N GLY A 563 -46.66 59.54 64.00
CA GLY A 563 -47.78 60.10 63.18
C GLY A 563 -47.55 61.62 62.98
N ALA A 564 -47.90 62.38 61.92
CA ALA A 564 -48.62 62.25 60.63
C ALA A 564 -48.06 63.37 59.65
N LEU A 565 -48.64 63.93 58.57
CA LEU A 565 -49.94 63.91 57.84
C LEU A 565 -49.73 64.37 56.35
N SER A 566 -50.59 65.23 55.73
CA SER A 566 -50.50 65.82 54.36
C SER A 566 -51.37 67.12 54.27
N PRO A 567 -51.29 68.03 53.24
CA PRO A 567 -51.95 67.81 51.91
C PRO A 567 -51.37 68.60 50.68
N THR A 568 -52.08 68.51 49.54
CA THR A 568 -51.98 69.27 48.25
C THR A 568 -52.84 70.59 48.29
N PRO A 569 -52.98 71.52 47.28
CA PRO A 569 -52.96 71.35 45.79
C PRO A 569 -52.55 72.56 44.86
N ARG A 570 -52.83 72.38 43.54
CA ARG A 570 -53.04 73.26 42.33
C ARG A 570 -53.14 74.83 42.48
N THR A 571 -53.05 75.73 41.47
CA THR A 571 -53.47 75.68 40.02
C THR A 571 -52.99 76.91 39.16
N SER A 572 -52.82 76.76 37.83
CA SER A 572 -53.08 77.78 36.74
C SER A 572 -52.17 79.06 36.62
N LEU A 573 -52.15 79.93 35.58
CA LEU A 573 -52.80 80.02 34.23
C LEU A 573 -52.03 80.98 33.25
N GLY A 574 -51.92 80.66 31.94
CA GLY A 574 -51.79 81.60 30.77
C GLY A 574 -50.56 82.55 30.65
N SER A 575 -50.36 83.35 29.57
CA SER A 575 -50.70 83.24 28.12
C SER A 575 -49.93 84.30 27.28
N MET A 576 -50.13 84.37 25.94
CA MET A 576 -49.62 85.40 24.97
C MET A 576 -48.09 85.46 24.69
N VAL A 577 -47.59 86.18 23.66
CA VAL A 577 -47.83 86.13 22.18
C VAL A 577 -46.75 86.97 21.44
N SER A 578 -46.30 86.50 20.27
CA SER A 578 -45.55 87.15 19.15
C SER A 578 -44.93 88.56 19.29
N SER A 579 -43.61 88.68 19.02
CA SER A 579 -43.02 89.50 17.93
C SER A 579 -41.47 89.39 17.87
N GLY A 580 -40.84 89.82 16.76
CA GLY A 580 -39.37 89.93 16.57
C GLY A 580 -39.00 91.32 16.03
N PRO A 581 -37.89 91.54 15.28
CA PRO A 581 -36.77 90.65 14.89
C PRO A 581 -35.38 91.26 15.23
N VAL A 582 -34.26 90.83 14.59
CA VAL A 582 -33.19 91.66 13.95
C VAL A 582 -31.86 90.90 13.67
N HIS A 583 -31.46 90.92 12.38
CA HIS A 583 -30.12 90.74 11.76
C HIS A 583 -29.22 89.48 11.90
N MET A 584 -28.27 89.42 10.95
CA MET A 584 -27.26 88.37 10.64
C MET A 584 -25.90 88.73 11.30
N SER A 585 -24.81 87.92 11.33
CA SER A 585 -24.25 87.05 10.27
C SER A 585 -23.43 85.85 10.85
N PRO A 586 -22.61 85.05 10.12
CA PRO A 586 -22.68 83.59 10.22
C PRO A 586 -21.50 82.90 10.94
N LEU A 587 -21.70 81.63 11.31
CA LEU A 587 -20.68 80.72 11.85
C LEU A 587 -20.82 79.29 11.29
N GLU A 588 -19.75 78.49 11.42
CA GLU A 588 -19.48 77.26 10.64
C GLU A 588 -20.33 76.02 11.00
N PRO A 589 -20.52 75.07 10.06
CA PRO A 589 -21.26 73.83 10.29
C PRO A 589 -20.44 72.75 11.03
N ARG A 590 -20.93 72.32 12.20
CA ARG A 590 -20.38 71.19 12.96
C ARG A 590 -20.44 69.88 12.19
N HIS A 591 -19.28 69.24 11.98
CA HIS A 591 -19.20 67.82 11.63
C HIS A 591 -19.26 66.95 12.90
N GLY A 592 -20.16 65.95 12.93
CA GLY A 592 -20.32 65.04 14.08
C GLY A 592 -20.95 63.69 13.73
N ASP A 593 -22.17 63.69 13.20
CA ASP A 593 -23.00 62.47 13.15
C ASP A 593 -22.67 61.48 12.01
N GLY A 594 -21.95 61.93 10.97
CA GLY A 594 -21.62 61.10 9.81
C GLY A 594 -20.82 59.83 10.13
N LEU A 595 -19.92 59.88 11.13
CA LEU A 595 -19.07 58.75 11.49
C LEU A 595 -19.89 57.59 12.11
N ALA A 596 -20.89 57.92 12.93
CA ALA A 596 -21.75 56.92 13.55
C ALA A 596 -22.66 56.25 12.52
N LEU A 597 -23.21 57.03 11.57
CA LEU A 597 -24.03 56.50 10.49
C LEU A 597 -23.21 55.60 9.56
N ALA A 598 -21.99 56.01 9.19
CA ALA A 598 -21.07 55.24 8.36
C ALA A 598 -20.68 53.90 9.02
N LEU A 599 -20.41 53.89 10.34
CA LEU A 599 -20.12 52.66 11.07
C LEU A 599 -21.34 51.72 11.13
N ILE A 600 -22.55 52.24 11.38
CA ILE A 600 -23.79 51.44 11.36
C ILE A 600 -23.99 50.82 9.97
N LEU A 601 -23.86 51.60 8.89
CA LEU A 601 -23.98 51.11 7.52
C LEU A 601 -22.90 50.05 7.18
N ALA A 602 -21.65 50.26 7.62
CA ALA A 602 -20.57 49.29 7.41
C ALA A 602 -20.84 47.96 8.14
N PHE A 603 -21.30 48.00 9.40
CA PHE A 603 -21.67 46.78 10.14
C PHE A 603 -22.93 46.11 9.58
N SER A 604 -23.90 46.87 9.07
CA SER A 604 -25.06 46.31 8.35
C SER A 604 -24.63 45.57 7.08
N MET A 605 -23.77 46.18 6.25
CA MET A 605 -23.24 45.55 5.04
C MET A 605 -22.40 44.31 5.35
N ALA A 606 -21.58 44.35 6.41
CA ALA A 606 -20.82 43.18 6.87
C ALA A 606 -21.74 42.05 7.37
N GLY A 607 -22.83 42.39 8.09
CA GLY A 607 -23.83 41.42 8.53
C GLY A 607 -24.59 40.77 7.37
N VAL A 608 -25.00 41.56 6.36
CA VAL A 608 -25.63 41.03 5.14
C VAL A 608 -24.67 40.15 4.34
N ALA A 609 -23.39 40.54 4.22
CA ALA A 609 -22.37 39.72 3.57
C ALA A 609 -22.12 38.39 4.32
N ALA A 610 -22.09 38.42 5.66
CA ALA A 610 -21.95 37.22 6.48
C ALA A 610 -23.17 36.28 6.34
N LEU A 611 -24.39 36.81 6.30
CA LEU A 611 -25.61 36.04 6.06
C LEU A 611 -25.66 35.45 4.64
N ALA A 612 -25.23 36.20 3.62
CA ALA A 612 -25.12 35.71 2.25
C ALA A 612 -24.07 34.58 2.14
N MET A 613 -22.93 34.71 2.81
CA MET A 613 -21.93 33.65 2.92
C MET A 613 -22.46 32.42 3.66
N ALA A 614 -23.17 32.59 4.78
CA ALA A 614 -23.80 31.49 5.51
C ALA A 614 -24.85 30.76 4.65
N ALA A 615 -25.66 31.48 3.88
CA ALA A 615 -26.63 30.90 2.93
C ALA A 615 -25.92 30.16 1.77
N LEU A 616 -24.81 30.70 1.24
CA LEU A 616 -24.00 30.02 0.23
C LEU A 616 -23.37 28.73 0.79
N CYS A 617 -22.84 28.76 2.01
CA CYS A 617 -22.30 27.58 2.70
C CYS A 617 -23.39 26.54 2.99
N TRP A 618 -24.59 26.96 3.40
CA TRP A 618 -25.74 26.06 3.59
C TRP A 618 -26.18 25.42 2.26
N CYS A 619 -26.27 26.19 1.18
CA CYS A 619 -26.59 25.68 -0.15
C CYS A 619 -25.50 24.77 -0.73
N ARG A 620 -24.21 25.00 -0.40
CA ARG A 620 -23.10 24.08 -0.71
C ARG A 620 -23.26 22.77 0.07
N LEU A 621 -23.39 22.84 1.40
CA LEU A 621 -23.56 21.69 2.28
C LEU A 621 -24.76 20.82 1.86
N GLN A 622 -25.91 21.43 1.57
CA GLN A 622 -27.10 20.74 1.08
C GLN A 622 -26.92 20.12 -0.32
N ARG A 623 -26.09 20.72 -1.18
CA ARG A 623 -25.74 20.15 -2.49
C ARG A 623 -24.80 18.96 -2.35
N ASP A 624 -23.83 19.04 -1.44
CA ASP A 624 -22.86 17.98 -1.18
C ASP A 624 -23.52 16.78 -0.47
N ILE A 625 -24.43 17.01 0.48
CA ILE A 625 -25.26 15.95 1.10
C ILE A 625 -26.12 15.23 0.05
N ARG A 626 -26.69 15.96 -0.93
CA ARG A 626 -27.42 15.35 -2.04
C ARG A 626 -26.52 14.61 -3.04
N LEU A 627 -25.22 14.91 -3.07
CA LEU A 627 -24.24 14.17 -3.87
C LEU A 627 -23.78 12.90 -3.16
N THR A 628 -23.56 12.91 -1.83
CA THR A 628 -23.28 11.68 -1.07
C THR A 628 -24.49 10.75 -1.08
N GLN A 629 -25.71 11.26 -0.84
CA GLN A 629 -26.94 10.46 -0.97
C GLN A 629 -27.11 9.86 -2.38
N LYS A 630 -26.62 10.52 -3.45
CA LYS A 630 -26.63 9.94 -4.80
C LYS A 630 -25.52 8.91 -5.05
N ALA A 631 -24.47 8.87 -4.24
CA ALA A 631 -23.48 7.79 -4.24
C ALA A 631 -23.98 6.56 -3.46
N ASP A 632 -24.79 6.77 -2.42
CA ASP A 632 -25.37 5.70 -1.60
C ASP A 632 -26.50 4.90 -2.32
N TYR A 633 -27.07 5.44 -3.40
CA TYR A 633 -28.17 4.83 -4.18
C TYR A 633 -27.73 4.17 -5.50
N THR A 634 -26.64 3.40 -5.50
CA THR A 634 -26.33 2.42 -6.56
C THR A 634 -25.93 1.06 -5.97
N ALA A 635 -26.87 0.40 -5.30
CA ALA A 635 -26.81 -1.02 -4.94
C ALA A 635 -28.01 -1.76 -5.58
N PRO A 636 -27.86 -2.98 -6.14
CA PRO A 636 -28.97 -3.67 -6.78
C PRO A 636 -30.00 -4.18 -5.76
N GLN A 637 -31.27 -3.81 -5.92
CA GLN A 637 -32.37 -4.47 -5.21
C GLN A 637 -32.86 -5.70 -5.99
N ALA A 638 -33.11 -6.79 -5.27
CA ALA A 638 -33.78 -7.98 -5.77
C ALA A 638 -35.31 -7.71 -5.97
N PRO A 639 -36.03 -8.53 -6.76
CA PRO A 639 -37.24 -8.06 -7.44
C PRO A 639 -38.54 -8.09 -6.61
N GLY A 640 -39.38 -7.07 -6.82
CA GLY A 640 -40.78 -7.00 -6.38
C GLY A 640 -41.59 -6.02 -7.26
N SER A 641 -42.74 -6.45 -7.77
CA SER A 641 -43.57 -5.77 -8.79
C SER A 641 -44.69 -4.89 -8.19
N PRO A 642 -45.50 -4.10 -8.96
CA PRO A 642 -45.29 -3.43 -10.26
C PRO A 642 -45.80 -1.95 -10.35
N ALA A 643 -45.63 -1.35 -11.56
CA ALA A 643 -46.55 -0.40 -12.23
C ALA A 643 -46.46 1.16 -12.09
N THR A 644 -45.82 1.78 -13.10
CA THR A 644 -46.29 2.97 -13.91
C THR A 644 -46.41 4.40 -13.30
N PRO A 645 -46.40 5.49 -14.12
CA PRO A 645 -45.65 5.73 -15.38
C PRO A 645 -45.09 7.18 -15.57
N ARG A 646 -44.30 7.40 -16.66
CA ARG A 646 -43.97 8.70 -17.32
C ARG A 646 -43.03 9.67 -16.55
N ILE A 647 -42.23 10.57 -17.16
CA ILE A 647 -41.97 10.98 -18.58
C ILE A 647 -40.44 11.19 -18.77
N SER A 648 -39.91 10.98 -19.99
CA SER A 648 -38.47 11.11 -20.31
C SER A 648 -38.09 12.44 -20.98
N GLN A 649 -36.81 12.84 -20.91
CA GLN A 649 -36.23 13.97 -21.66
C GLN A 649 -35.21 13.52 -22.75
N PRO A 650 -34.94 14.33 -23.80
CA PRO A 650 -34.44 13.81 -25.08
C PRO A 650 -32.91 13.64 -25.23
N GLY A 651 -32.14 13.66 -24.13
CA GLY A 651 -30.67 13.66 -24.20
C GLY A 651 -30.08 12.29 -24.54
N ASP A 652 -30.44 11.26 -23.77
CA ASP A 652 -29.70 10.00 -23.72
C ASP A 652 -29.89 9.10 -24.94
N GLN A 653 -30.98 9.28 -25.69
CA GLN A 653 -31.31 8.43 -26.85
C GLN A 653 -30.25 8.47 -27.95
N ARG A 654 -29.54 9.59 -28.15
CA ARG A 654 -28.46 9.65 -29.17
C ARG A 654 -27.24 8.83 -28.77
N LEU A 655 -26.92 8.74 -27.47
CA LEU A 655 -25.79 7.94 -27.01
C LEU A 655 -26.15 6.45 -27.02
N ALA A 656 -27.32 6.08 -26.50
CA ALA A 656 -27.83 4.71 -26.53
C ALA A 656 -27.92 4.16 -27.97
N HIS A 657 -28.57 4.89 -28.88
CA HIS A 657 -28.69 4.51 -30.29
C HIS A 657 -27.33 4.40 -30.99
N SER A 658 -26.33 5.21 -30.60
CA SER A 658 -24.96 5.07 -31.14
C SER A 658 -24.26 3.79 -30.65
N ALA A 659 -24.48 3.39 -29.40
CA ALA A 659 -23.94 2.15 -28.83
C ALA A 659 -24.63 0.90 -29.40
N GLU A 660 -25.97 0.92 -29.52
CA GLU A 660 -26.74 -0.14 -30.18
C GLU A 660 -26.35 -0.29 -31.65
N MET A 661 -26.19 0.82 -32.38
CA MET A 661 -25.78 0.77 -33.79
C MET A 661 -24.33 0.30 -33.96
N TYR A 662 -23.43 0.63 -33.03
CA TYR A 662 -22.07 0.08 -33.00
C TYR A 662 -22.08 -1.43 -32.73
N HIS A 663 -22.82 -1.91 -31.72
CA HIS A 663 -22.96 -3.34 -31.47
C HIS A 663 -23.61 -4.08 -32.65
N TYR A 664 -24.66 -3.53 -33.26
CA TYR A 664 -25.31 -4.13 -34.43
C TYR A 664 -24.37 -4.20 -35.64
N GLN A 665 -23.56 -3.17 -35.90
CA GLN A 665 -22.55 -3.20 -36.97
C GLN A 665 -21.45 -4.23 -36.69
N HIS A 666 -20.94 -4.30 -35.46
CA HIS A 666 -19.95 -5.29 -35.02
C HIS A 666 -20.48 -6.73 -35.16
N GLN A 667 -21.69 -7.00 -34.67
CA GLN A 667 -22.35 -8.30 -34.74
C GLN A 667 -22.66 -8.71 -36.19
N ARG A 668 -23.02 -7.74 -37.05
CA ARG A 668 -23.23 -7.97 -38.50
C ARG A 668 -21.93 -8.20 -39.26
N GLN A 669 -20.80 -7.61 -38.85
CA GLN A 669 -19.48 -7.96 -39.37
C GLN A 669 -19.11 -9.40 -38.98
N GLN A 670 -19.31 -9.77 -37.71
CA GLN A 670 -19.06 -11.15 -37.23
C GLN A 670 -19.90 -12.19 -37.99
N MET A 671 -21.18 -11.94 -38.24
CA MET A 671 -22.01 -12.84 -39.06
C MET A 671 -21.53 -12.94 -40.52
N ARG A 672 -21.10 -11.84 -41.15
CA ARG A 672 -20.55 -11.88 -42.51
C ARG A 672 -19.22 -12.64 -42.64
N CYS A 673 -18.44 -12.72 -41.57
CA CYS A 673 -17.25 -13.59 -41.55
C CYS A 673 -17.62 -15.08 -41.50
N LEU A 674 -18.74 -15.44 -40.84
CA LEU A 674 -19.22 -16.83 -40.78
C LEU A 674 -19.84 -17.31 -42.10
N GLU A 675 -20.53 -16.44 -42.84
CA GLU A 675 -21.15 -16.80 -44.13
C GLU A 675 -20.13 -17.20 -45.21
N ARG A 676 -18.87 -16.75 -45.10
CA ARG A 676 -17.84 -16.94 -46.14
C ARG A 676 -17.15 -18.31 -46.13
N HIS A 677 -17.46 -19.17 -45.14
CA HIS A 677 -16.85 -20.50 -44.97
C HIS A 677 -17.66 -21.66 -45.59
N LYS A 678 -18.55 -21.38 -46.56
CA LYS A 678 -19.51 -22.38 -47.09
C LYS A 678 -19.25 -22.92 -48.50
N GLU A 679 -18.12 -22.59 -49.12
CA GLU A 679 -17.71 -23.16 -50.41
C GLU A 679 -16.50 -24.11 -50.22
N PRO A 680 -16.51 -25.32 -50.84
CA PRO A 680 -15.43 -26.30 -50.68
C PRO A 680 -14.22 -26.01 -51.59
N PRO A 681 -12.97 -26.26 -51.14
CA PRO A 681 -11.78 -26.07 -51.97
C PRO A 681 -11.64 -27.11 -53.09
N LYS A 682 -10.95 -26.73 -54.17
CA LYS A 682 -10.38 -27.65 -55.16
C LYS A 682 -8.90 -27.91 -54.87
N GLU A 683 -8.40 -29.04 -55.35
CA GLU A 683 -6.98 -29.40 -55.37
C GLU A 683 -6.22 -28.55 -56.41
N LEU A 684 -4.93 -28.23 -56.18
CA LEU A 684 -3.77 -29.00 -56.71
C LEU A 684 -2.45 -28.19 -56.70
N GLU A 685 -1.33 -28.90 -56.51
CA GLU A 685 0.04 -28.59 -56.99
C GLU A 685 0.85 -27.40 -56.44
N SER A 686 2.04 -27.16 -57.02
CA SER A 686 3.31 -26.97 -56.29
C SER A 686 4.37 -26.13 -57.05
N VAL A 687 5.65 -26.20 -56.62
CA VAL A 687 6.88 -25.58 -57.18
C VAL A 687 7.28 -24.22 -56.52
N SER A 688 8.43 -23.64 -56.90
CA SER A 688 9.44 -23.09 -55.97
C SER A 688 9.97 -21.68 -56.32
N SER A 689 10.96 -21.25 -55.51
CA SER A 689 12.15 -20.43 -55.84
C SER A 689 12.05 -18.91 -56.07
N ASP A 690 12.87 -18.22 -55.27
CA ASP A 690 13.81 -17.13 -55.59
C ASP A 690 13.36 -15.65 -55.80
N GLU A 691 13.81 -14.86 -54.80
CA GLU A 691 14.50 -13.55 -54.83
C GLU A 691 13.89 -12.21 -55.36
N GLU A 692 14.17 -11.19 -54.52
CA GLU A 692 14.43 -9.75 -54.76
C GLU A 692 13.34 -8.65 -54.94
N ASN A 693 13.52 -7.63 -54.08
CA ASN A 693 13.31 -6.18 -54.23
C ASN A 693 11.98 -5.47 -53.88
N GLU A 694 12.23 -4.20 -53.52
CA GLU A 694 11.45 -3.09 -52.92
C GLU A 694 10.13 -2.77 -53.67
N ASP A 695 9.11 -2.10 -53.12
CA ASP A 695 9.11 -1.03 -52.10
C ASP A 695 7.68 -0.79 -51.52
N GLY A 696 7.54 0.01 -50.45
CA GLY A 696 6.27 0.68 -50.08
C GLY A 696 5.49 0.24 -48.82
N ASP A 697 4.86 1.22 -48.14
CA ASP A 697 4.07 1.10 -46.90
C ASP A 697 2.80 0.22 -47.02
N PHE A 698 2.45 -0.54 -45.95
CA PHE A 698 1.45 -0.09 -44.95
C PHE A 698 1.24 -1.12 -43.80
N THR A 699 0.56 -0.69 -42.73
CA THR A 699 0.44 -1.40 -41.45
C THR A 699 -0.62 -2.52 -41.42
N VAL A 700 -0.25 -3.73 -41.00
CA VAL A 700 -1.19 -4.73 -40.43
C VAL A 700 -0.53 -5.45 -39.24
N TYR A 701 -1.30 -5.67 -38.17
CA TYR A 701 -0.98 -6.61 -37.08
C TYR A 701 -1.74 -7.91 -37.37
N GLU A 702 -1.05 -9.05 -37.51
CA GLU A 702 -1.71 -10.37 -37.51
C GLU A 702 -1.17 -11.28 -36.40
N CYS A 703 -2.08 -12.00 -35.76
CA CYS A 703 -1.78 -12.99 -34.74
C CYS A 703 -2.39 -14.34 -35.13
N PRO A 704 -1.60 -15.29 -35.66
CA PRO A 704 -1.94 -16.70 -35.61
C PRO A 704 -1.61 -17.24 -34.20
N GLY A 705 -2.42 -18.10 -33.58
CA GLY A 705 -3.76 -18.57 -33.93
C GLY A 705 -4.25 -19.53 -32.84
N LEU A 706 -5.56 -19.74 -32.71
CA LEU A 706 -6.13 -20.71 -31.78
C LEU A 706 -6.93 -21.78 -32.52
N ALA A 707 -6.63 -23.04 -32.19
CA ALA A 707 -7.36 -24.22 -32.65
C ALA A 707 -8.71 -24.36 -31.90
N PRO A 708 -9.67 -25.17 -32.42
CA PRO A 708 -11.09 -24.95 -32.14
C PRO A 708 -11.58 -25.54 -30.81
N THR A 709 -12.59 -24.91 -30.22
CA THR A 709 -13.46 -25.52 -29.22
C THR A 709 -14.41 -26.51 -29.91
N GLY A 710 -14.13 -27.80 -29.78
CA GLY A 710 -15.16 -28.83 -29.94
C GLY A 710 -16.20 -28.72 -28.83
N GLU A 711 -17.45 -29.09 -29.11
CA GLU A 711 -18.54 -29.04 -28.14
C GLU A 711 -18.32 -30.06 -27.01
N MET A 712 -18.57 -29.65 -25.76
CA MET A 712 -18.55 -30.55 -24.60
C MET A 712 -19.71 -30.18 -23.66
N GLU A 713 -20.79 -30.98 -23.69
CA GLU A 713 -21.90 -30.86 -22.74
C GLU A 713 -21.42 -31.10 -21.30
N VAL A 714 -21.64 -30.13 -20.40
CA VAL A 714 -21.49 -30.35 -18.96
C VAL A 714 -22.84 -30.77 -18.38
N ARG A 715 -23.05 -32.08 -18.20
CA ARG A 715 -24.20 -32.59 -17.45
C ARG A 715 -23.98 -32.40 -15.95
N ASN A 716 -24.94 -31.79 -15.28
CA ASN A 716 -24.94 -31.56 -13.84
C ASN A 716 -25.48 -32.81 -13.10
N PRO A 717 -24.71 -33.48 -12.20
CA PRO A 717 -25.16 -34.68 -11.49
C PRO A 717 -26.21 -34.48 -10.38
N LEU A 718 -26.73 -33.26 -10.17
CA LEU A 718 -27.49 -32.90 -8.96
C LEU A 718 -29.02 -33.12 -8.99
N PHE A 719 -29.60 -33.61 -10.09
CA PHE A 719 -31.04 -33.88 -10.17
C PHE A 719 -31.37 -35.16 -10.95
N ASP A 720 -31.90 -36.15 -10.24
CA ASP A 720 -32.48 -37.36 -10.83
C ASP A 720 -33.99 -37.40 -10.51
N HIS A 721 -34.83 -37.24 -11.54
CA HIS A 721 -36.30 -37.31 -11.43
C HIS A 721 -36.85 -38.47 -12.28
N ALA A 722 -36.39 -39.68 -11.97
CA ALA A 722 -36.91 -40.91 -12.55
C ALA A 722 -38.26 -41.30 -11.91
N SER A 723 -39.38 -40.75 -12.40
CA SER A 723 -40.72 -41.31 -12.16
C SER A 723 -41.80 -40.81 -13.13
N LEU A 724 -42.73 -41.70 -13.49
CA LEU A 724 -44.03 -41.46 -14.16
C LEU A 724 -44.05 -40.99 -15.64
N SER A 725 -43.77 -41.95 -16.52
CA SER A 725 -44.60 -42.33 -17.70
C SER A 725 -45.67 -41.36 -18.26
N ALA A 726 -45.41 -40.81 -19.47
CA ALA A 726 -46.04 -41.15 -20.77
C ALA A 726 -47.41 -41.89 -20.85
N PRO A 727 -48.19 -41.84 -21.98
CA PRO A 727 -48.06 -41.05 -23.23
C PRO A 727 -49.41 -40.42 -23.75
N PRO A 728 -49.84 -40.45 -25.05
CA PRO A 728 -49.62 -39.41 -26.08
C PRO A 728 -50.93 -38.90 -26.80
N LEU A 729 -50.79 -38.38 -28.06
CA LEU A 729 -51.83 -38.03 -29.08
C LEU A 729 -52.45 -36.60 -28.99
N GLN A 730 -52.89 -35.90 -30.06
CA GLN A 730 -52.64 -35.99 -31.52
C GLN A 730 -52.98 -34.68 -32.29
N LEU A 731 -52.59 -34.65 -33.57
CA LEU A 731 -52.99 -33.84 -34.75
C LEU A 731 -54.05 -32.70 -34.67
N ALA A 732 -53.63 -31.54 -35.20
CA ALA A 732 -54.13 -30.86 -36.43
C ALA A 732 -55.51 -30.14 -36.58
N LEU A 733 -55.38 -28.86 -36.98
CA LEU A 733 -56.08 -28.15 -38.09
C LEU A 733 -57.54 -27.65 -37.99
N SER A 734 -57.78 -26.59 -38.79
CA SER A 734 -59.03 -25.84 -39.05
C SER A 734 -59.54 -24.92 -37.92
N GLY A 735 -60.06 -23.71 -38.19
CA GLY A 735 -60.19 -23.02 -39.48
C GLY A 735 -60.42 -21.50 -39.37
N ALA A 736 -60.21 -20.80 -40.50
CA ALA A 736 -60.53 -19.38 -40.74
C ALA A 736 -62.00 -19.24 -41.26
N PRO A 737 -62.55 -18.07 -41.67
CA PRO A 737 -61.93 -16.74 -41.84
C PRO A 737 -62.79 -15.53 -41.40
N GLN A 738 -62.26 -14.29 -41.52
CA GLN A 738 -62.85 -13.24 -42.38
C GLN A 738 -61.93 -12.00 -42.60
N PHE A 739 -62.03 -11.49 -43.83
CA PHE A 739 -61.27 -10.45 -44.55
C PHE A 739 -62.00 -9.05 -44.45
N PRO A 740 -61.67 -7.98 -45.23
CA PRO A 740 -60.39 -7.40 -45.74
C PRO A 740 -60.32 -5.83 -45.81
N PHE A 741 -59.22 -5.30 -46.39
CA PHE A 741 -59.05 -4.02 -47.17
C PHE A 741 -59.32 -2.64 -46.48
N GLY A 742 -58.64 -1.54 -46.85
CA GLY A 742 -57.46 -1.40 -47.74
C GLY A 742 -57.24 0.02 -48.34
N ALA A 743 -56.01 0.28 -48.83
CA ALA A 743 -55.56 1.47 -49.58
C ALA A 743 -55.50 2.82 -48.79
N LEU A 744 -54.72 3.86 -49.15
CA LEU A 744 -54.26 4.35 -50.47
C LEU A 744 -52.78 4.83 -50.47
N VAL A 745 -52.26 5.22 -51.64
CA VAL A 745 -50.91 5.74 -51.94
C VAL A 745 -51.03 6.95 -52.90
N ARG A 746 -49.98 7.81 -52.99
CA ARG A 746 -49.73 8.97 -53.91
C ARG A 746 -49.98 10.37 -53.32
N GLN A 747 -49.38 11.49 -53.78
CA GLN A 747 -48.14 11.78 -54.57
C GLN A 747 -48.05 13.31 -54.82
N MET A 748 -46.86 13.95 -54.74
CA MET A 748 -46.56 15.31 -55.30
C MET A 748 -47.40 16.50 -54.75
N GLU A 749 -47.18 17.79 -55.05
CA GLU A 749 -45.94 18.62 -55.21
C GLU A 749 -46.27 20.08 -54.82
N ASP A 750 -45.35 21.01 -55.07
CA ASP A 750 -45.53 22.47 -55.22
C ASP A 750 -46.16 23.35 -54.12
N GLY A 751 -45.36 24.35 -53.74
CA GLY A 751 -45.78 25.44 -52.88
C GLY A 751 -46.44 26.63 -53.60
N LEU A 752 -46.89 27.58 -52.79
CA LEU A 752 -46.86 29.02 -53.04
C LEU A 752 -47.27 29.75 -51.73
N SER A 753 -46.83 31.00 -51.60
CA SER A 753 -47.32 31.94 -50.56
C SER A 753 -47.97 33.13 -51.28
N PRO A 754 -48.81 33.98 -50.63
CA PRO A 754 -48.22 35.01 -49.76
C PRO A 754 -49.12 35.66 -48.65
N ALA A 755 -48.46 36.52 -47.87
CA ALA A 755 -48.96 37.83 -47.35
C ALA A 755 -49.85 37.96 -46.08
N ARG A 756 -49.35 38.85 -45.19
CA ARG A 756 -50.03 39.69 -44.15
C ARG A 756 -50.54 38.94 -42.89
N SER A 757 -49.94 39.09 -41.69
CA SER A 757 -49.64 40.30 -40.84
C SER A 757 -50.92 40.80 -40.11
N LEU A 758 -50.95 41.06 -38.79
CA LEU A 758 -49.92 41.69 -37.94
C LEU A 758 -49.60 41.02 -36.58
N ARG A 759 -48.32 41.10 -36.20
CA ARG A 759 -47.72 41.45 -34.88
C ARG A 759 -48.33 40.89 -33.57
N GLY A 760 -47.58 39.99 -32.95
CA GLY A 760 -47.55 39.73 -31.50
C GLY A 760 -46.29 38.96 -31.08
N VAL A 761 -45.85 39.08 -29.81
CA VAL A 761 -44.78 38.28 -29.15
C VAL A 761 -43.31 38.44 -29.65
N GLY A 762 -43.06 38.78 -30.92
CA GLY A 762 -41.69 38.82 -31.53
C GLY A 762 -40.66 39.83 -30.97
N ALA A 763 -40.91 40.46 -29.82
CA ALA A 763 -40.03 41.49 -29.22
C ALA A 763 -39.13 40.96 -28.09
N LEU A 764 -39.55 39.94 -27.33
CA LEU A 764 -38.83 39.49 -26.13
C LEU A 764 -37.64 38.56 -26.45
N ALA A 765 -37.79 37.66 -27.43
CA ALA A 765 -36.70 36.77 -27.85
C ALA A 765 -35.49 37.55 -28.42
N SER A 766 -35.78 38.58 -29.22
CA SER A 766 -34.78 39.46 -29.86
C SER A 766 -33.94 40.21 -28.83
N ALA A 767 -34.57 40.74 -27.77
CA ALA A 767 -33.89 41.43 -26.68
C ALA A 767 -32.99 40.47 -25.87
N ALA A 768 -33.47 39.26 -25.57
CA ALA A 768 -32.68 38.24 -24.87
C ALA A 768 -31.45 37.78 -25.68
N LEU A 769 -31.61 37.57 -27.00
CA LEU A 769 -30.53 37.15 -27.87
C LEU A 769 -29.48 38.26 -28.05
N LEU A 770 -29.91 39.52 -28.23
CA LEU A 770 -29.00 40.66 -28.31
C LEU A 770 -28.30 40.94 -26.98
N ALA A 771 -28.97 40.78 -25.84
CA ALA A 771 -28.33 40.89 -24.52
C ALA A 771 -27.29 39.79 -24.29
N ALA A 772 -27.57 38.54 -24.70
CA ALA A 772 -26.62 37.43 -24.62
C ALA A 772 -25.39 37.65 -25.54
N LEU A 773 -25.61 38.13 -26.77
CA LEU A 773 -24.54 38.46 -27.70
C LEU A 773 -23.71 39.68 -27.22
N TRP A 774 -24.34 40.68 -26.61
CA TRP A 774 -23.66 41.83 -26.01
C TRP A 774 -22.85 41.44 -24.77
N LEU A 775 -23.36 40.54 -23.93
CA LEU A 775 -22.60 39.95 -22.82
C LEU A 775 -21.40 39.10 -23.30
N LEU A 776 -21.57 38.31 -24.37
CA LEU A 776 -20.47 37.58 -25.00
C LEU A 776 -19.42 38.51 -25.61
N TRP A 777 -19.85 39.61 -26.24
CA TRP A 777 -18.96 40.64 -26.79
C TRP A 777 -18.19 41.40 -25.69
N LEU A 778 -18.86 41.77 -24.60
CA LEU A 778 -18.22 42.33 -23.39
C LEU A 778 -17.19 41.38 -22.75
N LEU A 779 -17.42 40.06 -22.86
CA LEU A 779 -16.48 39.04 -22.39
C LEU A 779 -15.36 38.71 -23.40
N GLN A 780 -15.40 39.25 -24.62
CA GLN A 780 -14.45 38.95 -25.69
C GLN A 780 -14.00 40.17 -26.51
N SER A 781 -13.69 41.30 -25.86
CA SER A 781 -12.76 42.32 -26.41
C SER A 781 -12.34 43.41 -25.42
N THR A 782 -11.61 43.05 -24.36
CA THR A 782 -10.50 43.93 -23.96
C THR A 782 -9.34 43.68 -24.91
N PRO A 783 -8.77 44.70 -25.59
CA PRO A 783 -7.49 44.56 -26.28
C PRO A 783 -6.45 44.01 -25.32
N GLY A 784 -5.45 43.28 -25.85
CA GLY A 784 -4.45 42.59 -25.04
C GLY A 784 -3.61 43.54 -24.17
N ALA A 785 -4.09 43.82 -22.96
CA ALA A 785 -3.22 44.15 -21.85
C ALA A 785 -2.28 42.96 -21.68
N ALA A 786 -1.01 43.13 -22.08
CA ALA A 786 0.00 42.10 -21.91
C ALA A 786 -0.02 41.62 -20.46
N PRO A 787 0.05 40.29 -20.20
CA PRO A 787 -0.15 39.75 -18.86
C PRO A 787 0.78 40.46 -17.89
N ALA A 788 0.19 41.17 -16.92
CA ALA A 788 0.88 42.12 -16.05
C ALA A 788 2.20 41.50 -15.57
N PRO A 789 3.36 42.11 -15.91
CA PRO A 789 4.61 41.39 -16.03
C PRO A 789 4.95 40.70 -14.72
N ARG A 790 4.98 39.35 -14.75
CA ARG A 790 5.21 38.54 -13.55
C ARG A 790 6.48 39.05 -12.87
N PRO A 791 6.42 39.49 -11.59
CA PRO A 791 7.56 40.09 -10.93
C PRO A 791 8.73 39.11 -10.91
N THR A 792 9.89 39.56 -11.38
CA THR A 792 11.08 38.72 -11.51
C THR A 792 11.60 38.36 -10.12
N LEU A 793 11.42 37.10 -9.75
CA LEU A 793 11.81 36.58 -8.43
C LEU A 793 13.32 36.72 -8.24
N THR A 794 13.75 37.40 -7.18
CA THR A 794 15.16 37.63 -6.87
C THR A 794 15.63 36.66 -5.79
N ILE A 795 16.41 35.66 -6.21
CA ILE A 795 16.96 34.62 -5.34
C ILE A 795 18.42 34.97 -4.99
N LEU A 796 18.69 35.22 -3.72
CA LEU A 796 20.03 35.56 -3.22
C LEU A 796 20.78 34.29 -2.78
N ILE A 797 21.87 33.94 -3.47
CA ILE A 797 22.80 32.89 -3.06
C ILE A 797 23.81 33.50 -2.08
N TRP A 798 23.67 33.21 -0.78
CA TRP A 798 24.49 33.85 0.25
C TRP A 798 25.98 33.50 0.15
N HIS A 799 26.28 32.25 -0.20
CA HIS A 799 27.62 31.77 -0.56
C HIS A 799 27.49 30.79 -1.73
N TRP A 800 28.33 30.96 -2.75
CA TRP A 800 28.31 30.05 -3.90
C TRP A 800 28.95 28.69 -3.55
N PRO A 801 28.31 27.55 -3.88
CA PRO A 801 28.83 26.22 -3.56
C PRO A 801 30.27 26.00 -4.03
N PHE A 802 31.14 25.59 -3.11
CA PHE A 802 32.54 25.19 -3.33
C PHE A 802 33.50 26.26 -3.88
N ALA A 803 33.03 27.47 -4.21
CA ALA A 803 33.82 28.54 -4.81
C ALA A 803 34.26 29.61 -3.78
N LYS A 804 35.35 30.34 -4.07
CA LYS A 804 35.78 31.50 -3.26
C LYS A 804 35.03 32.79 -3.62
N GLN A 805 34.61 32.91 -4.86
CA GLN A 805 33.84 34.01 -5.45
C GLN A 805 32.66 33.41 -6.23
N PRO A 806 31.53 34.10 -6.36
CA PRO A 806 30.44 33.65 -7.23
C PRO A 806 30.88 33.68 -8.71
N PRO A 807 30.30 32.83 -9.57
CA PRO A 807 30.43 32.99 -11.01
C PRO A 807 29.67 34.23 -11.49
N GLU A 808 29.88 34.59 -12.75
CA GLU A 808 29.00 35.57 -13.41
C GLU A 808 27.55 35.07 -13.45
N LEU A 809 26.63 35.95 -13.07
CA LEU A 809 25.19 35.70 -13.06
C LEU A 809 24.45 36.77 -13.89
N PRO A 810 24.47 36.68 -15.23
CA PRO A 810 23.61 37.48 -16.10
C PRO A 810 22.13 37.43 -15.68
N SER A 811 21.38 38.51 -15.93
CA SER A 811 19.96 38.62 -15.55
C SER A 811 19.06 37.56 -16.19
N ASN A 812 19.49 36.96 -17.31
CA ASN A 812 18.83 35.88 -18.03
C ASN A 812 19.38 34.47 -17.70
N THR A 813 20.21 34.31 -16.65
CA THR A 813 20.84 33.02 -16.27
C THR A 813 19.86 31.86 -16.14
N CYS A 814 18.64 32.11 -15.67
CA CYS A 814 17.62 31.07 -15.53
C CYS A 814 16.81 30.82 -16.82
N THR A 815 16.76 31.80 -17.72
CA THR A 815 16.07 31.69 -19.01
C THR A 815 16.72 30.64 -19.91
N SER A 816 18.05 30.48 -19.87
CA SER A 816 18.76 29.40 -20.59
C SER A 816 18.49 27.99 -20.03
N TYR A 817 17.92 27.88 -18.83
CA TYR A 817 17.39 26.64 -18.25
C TYR A 817 15.85 26.55 -18.34
N GLY A 818 15.21 27.38 -19.18
CA GLY A 818 13.76 27.40 -19.39
C GLY A 818 12.95 28.06 -18.26
N VAL A 819 13.60 28.67 -17.26
CA VAL A 819 12.94 29.30 -16.11
C VAL A 819 12.90 30.82 -16.28
N ALA A 820 11.81 31.31 -16.86
CA ALA A 820 11.53 32.74 -17.00
C ALA A 820 11.21 33.43 -15.65
N HIS A 821 11.30 34.76 -15.62
CA HIS A 821 11.00 35.61 -14.44
C HIS A 821 11.78 35.23 -13.17
N CYS A 822 13.04 34.81 -13.32
CA CYS A 822 13.91 34.40 -12.21
C CYS A 822 15.31 35.04 -12.34
N ARG A 823 15.71 35.80 -11.32
CA ARG A 823 17.04 36.42 -11.20
C ARG A 823 17.79 35.76 -10.05
N LEU A 824 18.89 35.07 -10.36
CA LEU A 824 19.89 34.71 -9.35
C LEU A 824 20.78 35.92 -9.07
N THR A 825 21.19 36.09 -7.82
CA THR A 825 22.20 37.09 -7.43
C THR A 825 23.07 36.56 -6.29
N ALA A 826 24.30 37.04 -6.20
CA ALA A 826 25.19 36.85 -5.04
C ALA A 826 25.48 38.16 -4.29
N ASP A 827 24.85 39.27 -4.72
CA ASP A 827 24.97 40.58 -4.08
C ASP A 827 24.16 40.63 -2.79
N ARG A 828 24.88 40.69 -1.66
CA ARG A 828 24.31 40.66 -0.31
C ARG A 828 23.63 41.97 0.10
N SER A 829 23.83 43.07 -0.62
CA SER A 829 23.09 44.31 -0.37
C SER A 829 21.58 44.11 -0.58
N LEU A 830 21.22 43.15 -1.45
CA LEU A 830 19.84 42.77 -1.75
C LEU A 830 19.21 41.84 -0.71
N LEU A 831 19.85 41.60 0.45
CA LEU A 831 19.28 40.75 1.52
C LEU A 831 17.90 41.24 1.98
N ALA A 832 17.67 42.56 2.02
CA ALA A 832 16.39 43.14 2.42
C ALA A 832 15.27 43.02 1.36
N SER A 833 15.63 42.80 0.08
CA SER A 833 14.71 42.83 -1.07
C SER A 833 14.61 41.51 -1.84
N ALA A 834 15.39 40.49 -1.47
CA ALA A 834 15.34 39.16 -2.07
C ALA A 834 14.09 38.36 -1.64
N ASP A 835 13.43 37.73 -2.61
CA ASP A 835 12.27 36.84 -2.44
C ASP A 835 12.60 35.58 -1.62
N ALA A 836 13.83 35.08 -1.75
CA ALA A 836 14.36 33.98 -0.96
C ALA A 836 15.89 34.04 -0.89
N VAL A 837 16.46 33.49 0.19
CA VAL A 837 17.92 33.45 0.41
C VAL A 837 18.38 32.01 0.56
N VAL A 838 19.42 31.63 -0.18
CA VAL A 838 19.92 30.24 -0.30
C VAL A 838 21.28 30.10 0.38
N PHE A 839 21.40 29.09 1.24
CA PHE A 839 22.60 28.78 1.98
C PHE A 839 23.02 27.34 1.71
N HIS A 840 24.14 27.17 1.00
CA HIS A 840 24.71 25.84 0.78
C HIS A 840 25.41 25.34 2.06
N HIS A 841 25.10 24.11 2.47
CA HIS A 841 25.49 23.58 3.78
C HIS A 841 27.01 23.45 3.94
N ARG A 842 27.77 23.21 2.86
CA ARG A 842 29.21 22.98 2.97
C ARG A 842 29.97 24.20 3.49
N GLU A 843 29.58 25.40 3.08
CA GLU A 843 30.20 26.65 3.52
C GLU A 843 29.78 27.03 4.95
N LEU A 844 28.57 26.65 5.39
CA LEU A 844 28.15 26.74 6.80
C LEU A 844 28.96 25.78 7.69
N GLN A 845 29.04 24.50 7.30
CA GLN A 845 29.76 23.45 8.03
C GLN A 845 31.27 23.75 8.15
N THR A 846 31.85 24.40 7.14
CA THR A 846 33.27 24.83 7.15
C THR A 846 33.50 26.22 7.71
N GLN A 847 32.47 26.86 8.30
CA GLN A 847 32.48 28.23 8.84
C GLN A 847 32.93 29.33 7.86
N ARG A 848 33.00 29.02 6.56
CA ARG A 848 33.24 29.99 5.48
C ARG A 848 32.06 30.93 5.30
N ALA A 849 30.86 30.49 5.68
CA ALA A 849 29.64 31.28 5.75
C ALA A 849 29.17 31.41 7.20
N ARG A 850 28.74 32.62 7.58
CA ARG A 850 27.91 32.88 8.78
C ARG A 850 26.50 33.28 8.34
N LEU A 851 25.51 33.00 9.18
CA LEU A 851 24.11 33.34 8.93
C LEU A 851 23.83 34.78 9.39
N PRO A 852 23.25 35.67 8.55
CA PRO A 852 22.90 37.04 8.92
C PRO A 852 21.58 37.08 9.71
N LEU A 853 21.56 36.44 10.89
CA LEU A 853 20.32 36.24 11.66
C LEU A 853 19.74 37.55 12.22
N ALA A 854 20.59 38.54 12.51
CA ALA A 854 20.16 39.86 12.97
C ALA A 854 19.51 40.69 11.84
N ASP A 855 20.01 40.55 10.61
CA ASP A 855 19.62 41.34 9.45
C ASP A 855 18.47 40.70 8.64
N ARG A 856 17.91 39.58 9.13
CA ARG A 856 16.90 38.80 8.43
C ARG A 856 15.54 39.52 8.42
N PRO A 857 14.97 39.85 7.24
CA PRO A 857 13.64 40.45 7.16
C PRO A 857 12.55 39.49 7.70
N PRO A 858 11.57 39.98 8.48
CA PRO A 858 10.46 39.17 8.97
C PRO A 858 9.71 38.46 7.83
N GLY A 859 9.53 37.15 7.97
CA GLY A 859 8.83 36.33 6.97
C GLY A 859 9.61 35.96 5.71
N GLN A 860 10.83 36.47 5.50
CA GLN A 860 11.65 36.08 4.33
C GLN A 860 12.00 34.58 4.40
N PRO A 861 11.74 33.79 3.34
CA PRO A 861 12.04 32.37 3.31
C PRO A 861 13.52 32.12 3.05
N TRP A 862 14.14 31.30 3.90
CA TRP A 862 15.53 30.86 3.77
C TRP A 862 15.58 29.38 3.38
N VAL A 863 16.43 29.06 2.40
CA VAL A 863 16.59 27.74 1.80
C VAL A 863 17.90 27.10 2.23
N TRP A 864 17.82 25.94 2.87
CA TRP A 864 18.98 25.08 3.10
C TRP A 864 19.23 24.24 1.86
N ALA A 865 20.43 24.32 1.29
CA ALA A 865 20.81 23.53 0.13
C ALA A 865 21.92 22.52 0.50
N SER A 866 21.66 21.23 0.32
CA SER A 866 22.70 20.20 0.35
C SER A 866 22.40 19.09 -0.63
N MET A 867 23.42 18.73 -1.42
CA MET A 867 23.41 17.56 -2.28
C MET A 867 24.29 16.43 -1.72
N GLU A 868 24.90 16.63 -0.56
CA GLU A 868 25.71 15.63 0.13
C GLU A 868 24.87 14.86 1.18
N SER A 869 25.16 13.57 1.31
CA SER A 869 24.54 12.60 2.20
C SER A 869 24.55 12.96 3.70
N PRO A 870 23.58 12.46 4.51
CA PRO A 870 23.55 12.64 5.95
C PRO A 870 24.83 12.20 6.67
N SER A 871 25.46 11.10 6.25
CA SER A 871 26.73 10.62 6.83
C SER A 871 27.92 11.56 6.64
N HIS A 872 27.84 12.52 5.72
CA HIS A 872 28.91 13.49 5.42
C HIS A 872 28.48 14.95 5.67
N THR A 873 27.27 15.14 6.20
CA THR A 873 26.61 16.42 6.49
C THR A 873 26.57 16.59 8.02
N HIS A 874 27.24 17.62 8.55
CA HIS A 874 27.48 17.76 9.99
C HIS A 874 27.04 19.11 10.55
N GLY A 875 26.67 19.13 11.82
CA GLY A 875 26.30 20.36 12.56
C GLY A 875 24.86 20.84 12.36
N LEU A 876 23.98 20.03 11.74
CA LEU A 876 22.57 20.35 11.51
C LEU A 876 21.80 20.70 12.80
N ASP A 877 22.21 20.16 13.95
CA ASP A 877 21.67 20.50 15.27
C ASP A 877 21.64 22.03 15.53
N ARG A 878 22.65 22.75 15.02
CA ARG A 878 22.80 24.20 15.17
C ARG A 878 21.94 25.02 14.20
N LEU A 879 21.20 24.36 13.32
CA LEU A 879 20.36 24.96 12.26
C LEU A 879 18.86 24.78 12.51
N ARG A 880 18.50 24.20 13.67
CA ARG A 880 17.12 24.06 14.16
C ARG A 880 16.38 25.39 14.15
N GLY A 881 15.20 25.41 13.52
CA GLY A 881 14.33 26.59 13.50
C GLY A 881 14.77 27.72 12.55
N ILE A 882 15.82 27.51 11.74
CA ILE A 882 16.35 28.56 10.85
C ILE A 882 15.73 28.53 9.45
N PHE A 883 15.66 27.35 8.83
CA PHE A 883 15.33 27.23 7.41
C PHE A 883 13.86 26.92 7.16
N ASN A 884 13.30 27.51 6.11
CA ASN A 884 11.90 27.32 5.71
C ASN A 884 11.75 26.16 4.72
N TRP A 885 12.67 26.09 3.76
CA TRP A 885 12.64 25.13 2.66
C TRP A 885 13.99 24.40 2.54
N VAL A 886 13.95 23.18 2.01
CA VAL A 886 15.12 22.36 1.73
C VAL A 886 15.25 22.07 0.22
N LEU A 887 16.47 22.24 -0.30
CA LEU A 887 16.86 21.90 -1.67
C LEU A 887 17.86 20.73 -1.60
N SER A 888 17.45 19.57 -2.09
CA SER A 888 18.25 18.34 -1.99
C SER A 888 17.90 17.29 -3.05
N TYR A 889 18.66 16.20 -3.05
CA TYR A 889 18.45 15.04 -3.92
C TYR A 889 17.27 14.16 -3.48
N ARG A 890 16.75 14.34 -2.26
CA ARG A 890 15.61 13.57 -1.73
C ARG A 890 14.30 14.01 -2.39
N ARG A 891 13.45 13.06 -2.79
CA ARG A 891 12.12 13.33 -3.39
C ARG A 891 11.13 14.02 -2.45
N ASP A 892 11.37 13.95 -1.14
CA ASP A 892 10.57 14.59 -0.09
C ASP A 892 11.15 15.93 0.43
N SER A 893 12.05 16.55 -0.34
CA SER A 893 12.49 17.94 -0.14
C SER A 893 11.60 18.92 -0.92
N ASP A 894 11.34 20.12 -0.39
CA ASP A 894 10.45 21.11 -1.03
C ASP A 894 10.92 21.47 -2.45
N ILE A 895 12.25 21.51 -2.63
CA ILE A 895 12.92 21.78 -3.91
C ILE A 895 13.80 20.57 -4.25
N PHE A 896 13.16 19.42 -4.52
CA PHE A 896 13.82 18.23 -5.05
C PHE A 896 14.56 18.50 -6.36
N VAL A 897 15.85 18.19 -6.38
CA VAL A 897 16.75 18.27 -7.54
C VAL A 897 17.67 17.04 -7.56
N PRO A 898 17.47 16.06 -8.46
CA PRO A 898 18.32 14.87 -8.52
C PRO A 898 19.68 15.15 -9.17
N TYR A 899 20.60 14.19 -9.12
CA TYR A 899 21.86 14.27 -9.88
C TYR A 899 21.67 14.07 -11.39
N GLY A 900 20.67 13.28 -11.77
CA GLY A 900 20.25 13.06 -13.16
C GLY A 900 18.83 12.52 -13.22
N ARG A 901 18.27 12.46 -14.42
CA ARG A 901 16.98 11.84 -14.74
C ARG A 901 17.02 11.22 -16.12
N LEU A 902 16.12 10.27 -16.38
CA LEU A 902 15.82 9.82 -17.73
C LEU A 902 14.60 10.59 -18.25
N GLU A 903 14.66 11.00 -19.52
CA GLU A 903 13.61 11.73 -20.24
C GLU A 903 13.31 11.03 -21.57
N PRO A 904 12.13 11.24 -22.19
CA PRO A 904 11.86 10.75 -23.54
C PRO A 904 12.96 11.13 -24.52
N ARG A 905 13.34 10.17 -25.38
CA ARG A 905 14.24 10.40 -26.52
C ARG A 905 13.43 10.76 -27.76
N GLU A 906 13.94 11.74 -28.50
CA GLU A 906 13.59 11.96 -29.91
C GLU A 906 14.78 11.48 -30.77
N GLY A 907 14.50 10.74 -31.85
CA GLY A 907 15.51 10.13 -32.72
C GLY A 907 16.16 8.83 -32.17
N PRO A 908 17.12 8.24 -32.90
CA PRO A 908 17.76 6.97 -32.54
C PRO A 908 18.73 7.09 -31.36
N ALA A 909 19.02 5.96 -30.71
CA ALA A 909 20.02 5.88 -29.64
C ALA A 909 21.46 5.90 -30.22
N PRO A 910 22.39 6.70 -29.66
CA PRO A 910 23.80 6.63 -30.05
C PRO A 910 24.40 5.23 -29.79
N PRO A 911 25.31 4.74 -30.65
CA PRO A 911 25.91 3.41 -30.49
C PRO A 911 26.65 3.26 -29.17
N LEU A 912 26.74 2.02 -28.67
CA LEU A 912 27.47 1.70 -27.45
C LEU A 912 28.99 1.63 -27.73
N PRO A 913 29.85 2.22 -26.88
CA PRO A 913 31.30 2.08 -27.01
C PRO A 913 31.77 0.63 -26.93
N ALA A 914 32.83 0.31 -27.68
CA ALA A 914 33.47 -1.01 -27.65
C ALA A 914 34.05 -1.33 -26.27
N LYS A 915 33.92 -2.59 -25.85
CA LYS A 915 34.25 -3.07 -24.50
C LYS A 915 35.46 -4.00 -24.54
N ASN A 916 36.46 -3.74 -23.69
CA ASN A 916 37.67 -4.56 -23.56
C ASN A 916 38.04 -4.88 -22.09
N GLY A 917 37.36 -4.30 -21.10
CA GLY A 917 37.52 -4.62 -19.68
C GLY A 917 36.23 -5.14 -19.04
N VAL A 918 36.35 -5.95 -17.98
CA VAL A 918 35.20 -6.51 -17.26
C VAL A 918 34.54 -5.45 -16.37
N ALA A 919 35.20 -5.04 -15.29
CA ALA A 919 34.69 -4.01 -14.38
C ALA A 919 35.74 -2.95 -14.05
N ALA A 920 35.29 -1.70 -13.89
CA ALA A 920 36.11 -0.60 -13.39
C ALA A 920 35.51 0.06 -12.14
N TRP A 921 36.36 0.62 -11.29
CA TRP A 921 35.94 1.42 -10.14
C TRP A 921 36.80 2.68 -10.00
N VAL A 922 36.19 3.86 -10.08
CA VAL A 922 36.89 5.14 -9.89
C VAL A 922 36.59 5.66 -8.48
N VAL A 923 37.59 5.61 -7.59
CA VAL A 923 37.42 5.89 -6.15
C VAL A 923 38.49 6.83 -5.60
N SER A 924 38.04 7.90 -4.93
CA SER A 924 38.90 8.95 -4.34
C SER A 924 38.71 9.13 -2.82
N ASN A 925 37.75 8.43 -2.21
CA ASN A 925 37.56 8.37 -0.76
C ASN A 925 37.51 6.88 -0.37
N PHE A 926 38.64 6.35 0.06
CA PHE A 926 38.83 4.92 0.35
C PHE A 926 39.15 4.76 1.83
N GLN A 927 38.18 4.24 2.58
CA GLN A 927 38.29 4.03 4.03
C GLN A 927 37.81 2.62 4.34
N GLU A 928 38.63 1.82 5.03
CA GLU A 928 38.38 0.38 5.25
C GLU A 928 37.07 0.07 6.00
N ARG A 929 36.56 1.04 6.77
CA ARG A 929 35.28 0.93 7.50
C ARG A 929 34.05 1.15 6.60
N GLN A 930 34.20 1.62 5.36
CA GLN A 930 33.08 1.81 4.43
C GLN A 930 32.64 0.47 3.82
N ARG A 931 31.32 0.21 3.84
CA ARG A 931 30.70 -0.99 3.24
C ARG A 931 31.16 -1.28 1.81
N ARG A 932 31.40 -0.24 1.00
CA ARG A 932 31.90 -0.38 -0.38
C ARG A 932 33.31 -0.93 -0.50
N VAL A 933 34.20 -0.60 0.44
CA VAL A 933 35.58 -1.12 0.46
C VAL A 933 35.58 -2.57 0.92
N GLN A 934 34.71 -2.90 1.88
CA GLN A 934 34.47 -4.28 2.33
C GLN A 934 33.92 -5.15 1.18
N LEU A 935 32.87 -4.68 0.48
CA LEU A 935 32.30 -5.40 -0.65
C LEU A 935 33.30 -5.54 -1.81
N TYR A 936 34.05 -4.49 -2.14
CA TYR A 936 35.14 -4.57 -3.12
C TYR A 936 36.19 -5.63 -2.73
N ARG A 937 36.62 -5.67 -1.46
CA ARG A 937 37.56 -6.69 -0.94
C ARG A 937 37.00 -8.12 -1.02
N GLN A 938 35.68 -8.30 -0.97
CA GLN A 938 35.02 -9.60 -1.16
C GLN A 938 34.81 -9.96 -2.64
N LEU A 939 34.73 -8.96 -3.53
CA LEU A 939 34.45 -9.13 -4.96
C LEU A 939 35.74 -9.33 -5.79
N ALA A 940 36.80 -8.59 -5.48
CA ALA A 940 38.07 -8.62 -6.22
C ALA A 940 38.77 -10.01 -6.27
N PRO A 941 38.67 -10.90 -5.25
CA PRO A 941 39.18 -12.27 -5.35
C PRO A 941 38.39 -13.18 -6.30
N HIS A 942 37.26 -12.72 -6.86
CA HIS A 942 36.34 -13.50 -7.67
C HIS A 942 36.09 -12.92 -9.07
N MET A 943 36.42 -11.65 -9.31
CA MET A 943 36.45 -11.05 -10.64
C MET A 943 37.48 -9.92 -10.74
N ARG A 944 38.05 -9.71 -11.93
CA ARG A 944 38.96 -8.58 -12.18
C ARG A 944 38.18 -7.25 -12.16
N VAL A 945 38.61 -6.35 -11.29
CA VAL A 945 38.14 -4.96 -11.21
C VAL A 945 39.35 -4.03 -11.31
N ASP A 946 39.40 -3.20 -12.36
CA ASP A 946 40.47 -2.21 -12.52
C ASP A 946 40.13 -0.94 -11.72
N VAL A 947 40.99 -0.55 -10.78
CA VAL A 947 40.72 0.56 -9.83
C VAL A 947 41.51 1.82 -10.18
N PHE A 948 40.79 2.92 -10.33
CA PHE A 948 41.33 4.25 -10.66
C PHE A 948 40.99 5.28 -9.57
N GLY A 949 41.58 6.47 -9.66
CA GLY A 949 41.44 7.55 -8.70
C GLY A 949 42.56 7.57 -7.64
N ARG A 950 42.43 8.50 -6.68
CA ARG A 950 43.49 8.76 -5.67
C ARG A 950 43.83 7.54 -4.82
N ALA A 951 42.85 6.67 -4.55
CA ALA A 951 43.02 5.49 -3.71
C ALA A 951 44.09 4.52 -4.23
N ASN A 952 44.15 4.34 -5.55
CA ASN A 952 45.11 3.46 -6.22
C ASN A 952 46.27 4.23 -6.89
N ARG A 953 46.51 5.49 -6.47
CA ARG A 953 47.52 6.40 -7.05
C ARG A 953 47.42 6.63 -8.57
N GLN A 954 46.28 6.32 -9.20
CA GLN A 954 46.01 6.54 -10.63
C GLN A 954 44.92 7.62 -10.82
N PRO A 955 45.20 8.91 -10.58
CA PRO A 955 44.24 9.97 -10.82
C PRO A 955 43.90 10.07 -12.32
N LEU A 956 42.61 10.18 -12.63
CA LEU A 956 42.14 10.50 -13.98
C LEU A 956 42.06 12.02 -14.15
N CYS A 957 42.33 12.53 -15.36
CA CYS A 957 42.02 13.92 -15.70
C CYS A 957 40.50 14.15 -15.73
N ALA A 958 40.06 15.42 -15.69
CA ALA A 958 38.64 15.78 -15.61
C ALA A 958 37.79 15.11 -16.71
N ASP A 959 38.29 15.16 -17.95
CA ASP A 959 37.58 14.66 -19.14
C ASP A 959 37.90 13.19 -19.45
N CYS A 960 38.95 12.64 -18.82
CA CYS A 960 39.38 11.25 -18.96
C CYS A 960 38.36 10.23 -18.42
N LEU A 961 37.42 10.67 -17.57
CA LEU A 961 36.54 9.79 -16.80
C LEU A 961 35.61 8.95 -17.66
N LEU A 962 34.82 9.56 -18.53
CA LEU A 962 33.86 8.84 -19.38
C LEU A 962 34.58 7.96 -20.42
N PRO A 963 35.61 8.42 -21.16
CA PRO A 963 36.39 7.57 -22.06
C PRO A 963 37.07 6.38 -21.35
N THR A 964 37.49 6.55 -20.08
CA THR A 964 38.06 5.44 -19.30
C THR A 964 37.01 4.38 -19.00
N VAL A 965 35.84 4.76 -18.47
CA VAL A 965 34.78 3.84 -18.03
C VAL A 965 34.00 3.24 -19.21
N ALA A 966 33.89 3.95 -20.33
CA ALA A 966 33.22 3.50 -21.55
C ALA A 966 33.80 2.19 -22.10
N ARG A 967 35.06 1.88 -21.80
CA ARG A 967 35.77 0.65 -22.23
C ARG A 967 35.39 -0.61 -21.43
N TYR A 968 34.68 -0.48 -20.31
CA TYR A 968 34.33 -1.59 -19.43
C TYR A 968 32.88 -2.04 -19.62
N LEU A 969 32.62 -3.34 -19.44
CA LEU A 969 31.26 -3.89 -19.42
C LEU A 969 30.48 -3.29 -18.24
N PHE A 970 31.09 -3.30 -17.05
CA PHE A 970 30.50 -2.87 -15.80
C PHE A 970 31.28 -1.73 -15.13
N TYR A 971 30.58 -0.90 -14.37
CA TYR A 971 31.19 0.10 -13.49
C TYR A 971 30.63 -0.05 -12.08
N LEU A 972 31.50 -0.07 -11.08
CA LEU A 972 31.07 -0.15 -9.67
C LEU A 972 30.58 1.21 -9.19
N SER A 973 29.28 1.47 -9.36
CA SER A 973 28.55 2.66 -8.89
C SER A 973 28.33 2.62 -7.37
N PHE A 974 29.40 2.37 -6.61
CA PHE A 974 29.34 2.21 -5.16
C PHE A 974 29.36 3.56 -4.45
N GLU A 975 28.24 3.93 -3.86
CA GLU A 975 28.04 5.22 -3.22
C GLU A 975 28.89 5.44 -1.98
N ASN A 976 29.09 6.71 -1.61
CA ASN A 976 29.88 7.06 -0.42
C ASN A 976 29.21 6.60 0.89
N SER A 977 27.89 6.41 0.87
CA SER A 977 27.04 6.01 1.99
C SER A 977 25.67 5.56 1.48
N GLN A 978 24.98 4.71 2.23
CA GLN A 978 23.68 4.15 1.89
C GLN A 978 22.59 5.00 2.57
N HIS A 979 21.92 5.88 1.82
CA HIS A 979 20.87 6.77 2.32
C HIS A 979 19.74 6.89 1.30
N ARG A 980 18.50 7.03 1.79
CA ARG A 980 17.29 7.19 0.98
C ARG A 980 17.49 8.23 -0.13
N ASP A 981 17.16 7.85 -1.36
CA ASP A 981 17.30 8.63 -2.60
C ASP A 981 18.74 9.08 -3.01
N TYR A 982 19.80 8.73 -2.26
CA TYR A 982 21.18 9.19 -2.55
C TYR A 982 21.81 8.42 -3.73
N ILE A 983 21.42 8.81 -4.95
CA ILE A 983 21.91 8.26 -6.23
C ILE A 983 22.64 9.37 -6.99
N THR A 984 23.96 9.25 -7.12
CA THR A 984 24.85 10.39 -7.44
C THR A 984 25.46 10.33 -8.85
N GLU A 985 26.48 11.15 -9.11
CA GLU A 985 27.29 11.08 -10.33
C GLU A 985 27.85 9.68 -10.62
N LYS A 986 28.06 8.84 -9.60
CA LYS A 986 28.60 7.47 -9.76
C LYS A 986 27.66 6.56 -10.56
N PHE A 987 26.35 6.79 -10.47
CA PHE A 987 25.34 6.09 -11.26
C PHE A 987 25.10 6.83 -12.58
N TRP A 988 24.65 8.09 -12.47
CA TRP A 988 24.17 8.87 -13.61
C TRP A 988 25.27 9.22 -14.61
N HIS A 989 26.34 9.88 -14.14
CA HIS A 989 27.39 10.38 -15.02
C HIS A 989 28.39 9.27 -15.36
N ASN A 990 28.99 8.64 -14.35
CA ASN A 990 30.15 7.78 -14.56
C ASN A 990 29.82 6.47 -15.29
N ALA A 991 28.61 5.91 -15.10
CA ALA A 991 28.20 4.65 -15.74
C ALA A 991 27.24 4.89 -16.92
N LEU A 992 26.05 5.45 -16.68
CA LEU A 992 25.02 5.57 -17.72
C LEU A 992 25.44 6.51 -18.87
N ALA A 993 26.08 7.64 -18.58
CA ALA A 993 26.60 8.53 -19.64
C ALA A 993 27.81 7.94 -20.38
N ALA A 994 28.59 7.06 -19.75
CA ALA A 994 29.68 6.31 -20.40
C ALA A 994 29.19 5.12 -21.25
N GLY A 995 27.88 4.80 -21.23
CA GLY A 995 27.34 3.63 -21.91
C GLY A 995 27.82 2.31 -21.29
N THR A 996 27.96 2.27 -19.96
CA THR A 996 28.47 1.13 -19.19
C THR A 996 27.44 0.75 -18.12
N VAL A 997 27.28 -0.55 -17.84
CA VAL A 997 26.24 -1.02 -16.90
C VAL A 997 26.68 -0.72 -15.45
N PRO A 998 25.91 0.07 -14.67
CA PRO A 998 26.20 0.29 -13.26
C PRO A 998 25.88 -0.95 -12.41
N VAL A 999 26.86 -1.37 -11.61
CA VAL A 999 26.69 -2.30 -10.49
C VAL A 999 26.61 -1.45 -9.23
N VAL A 1000 25.44 -1.40 -8.59
CA VAL A 1000 25.11 -0.36 -7.60
C VAL A 1000 25.14 -0.86 -6.16
N LEU A 1001 25.66 -0.02 -5.27
CA LEU A 1001 25.59 -0.15 -3.81
C LEU A 1001 25.29 1.25 -3.27
N GLY A 1002 24.11 1.45 -2.68
CA GLY A 1002 23.62 2.78 -2.28
C GLY A 1002 22.31 2.67 -1.48
N PRO A 1003 21.24 3.40 -1.82
CA PRO A 1003 19.90 3.06 -1.31
C PRO A 1003 19.41 1.70 -1.84
N SER A 1004 18.27 1.22 -1.33
CA SER A 1004 17.66 -0.05 -1.75
C SER A 1004 17.33 -0.12 -3.24
N ARG A 1005 17.23 -1.34 -3.79
CA ARG A 1005 16.89 -1.57 -5.21
C ARG A 1005 15.65 -0.82 -5.67
N ALA A 1006 14.55 -0.90 -4.90
CA ALA A 1006 13.30 -0.19 -5.20
C ALA A 1006 13.45 1.36 -5.22
N THR A 1007 14.51 1.90 -4.59
CA THR A 1007 14.86 3.31 -4.71
C THR A 1007 15.48 3.62 -6.07
N TYR A 1008 16.42 2.79 -6.56
CA TYR A 1008 16.98 2.92 -7.92
C TYR A 1008 15.90 2.76 -9.00
N GLU A 1009 15.00 1.78 -8.85
CA GLU A 1009 13.88 1.53 -9.79
C GLU A 1009 12.88 2.71 -9.87
N ALA A 1010 12.86 3.59 -8.85
CA ALA A 1010 12.04 4.80 -8.86
C ALA A 1010 12.62 5.96 -9.69
N PHE A 1011 13.84 5.83 -10.24
CA PHE A 1011 14.45 6.82 -11.13
C PHE A 1011 14.94 6.25 -12.48
N ALA A 1012 15.22 4.94 -12.55
CA ALA A 1012 15.69 4.27 -13.76
C ALA A 1012 15.05 2.87 -13.92
N PRO A 1013 14.88 2.36 -15.16
CA PRO A 1013 14.34 1.02 -15.41
C PRO A 1013 15.07 -0.09 -14.62
N PRO A 1014 14.36 -1.18 -14.25
CA PRO A 1014 14.91 -2.27 -13.44
C PRO A 1014 16.01 -3.08 -14.15
N ASP A 1015 16.13 -2.94 -15.47
CA ASP A 1015 17.23 -3.46 -16.31
C ASP A 1015 18.27 -2.41 -16.68
N ALA A 1016 18.20 -1.16 -16.19
CA ALA A 1016 19.28 -0.19 -16.41
C ALA A 1016 20.53 -0.46 -15.53
N PHE A 1017 20.46 -1.41 -14.58
CA PHE A 1017 21.50 -1.62 -13.56
C PHE A 1017 21.46 -3.03 -12.91
N VAL A 1018 22.53 -3.39 -12.20
CA VAL A 1018 22.63 -4.60 -11.36
C VAL A 1018 22.73 -4.17 -9.89
N HIS A 1019 21.86 -4.65 -9.01
CA HIS A 1019 21.95 -4.35 -7.57
C HIS A 1019 22.81 -5.39 -6.86
N VAL A 1020 23.68 -4.98 -5.94
CA VAL A 1020 24.54 -5.96 -5.24
C VAL A 1020 23.76 -6.88 -4.29
N ASP A 1021 22.67 -6.37 -3.71
CA ASP A 1021 21.76 -7.13 -2.83
C ASP A 1021 20.79 -8.07 -3.59
N ASP A 1022 20.89 -8.15 -4.93
CA ASP A 1022 20.17 -9.18 -5.71
C ASP A 1022 20.79 -10.59 -5.50
N PHE A 1023 21.98 -10.66 -4.88
CA PHE A 1023 22.81 -11.86 -4.73
C PHE A 1023 23.12 -12.17 -3.26
N SER A 1024 23.20 -13.45 -2.92
CA SER A 1024 23.52 -13.92 -1.56
C SER A 1024 24.97 -13.66 -1.14
N SER A 1025 25.88 -13.50 -2.12
CA SER A 1025 27.31 -13.31 -1.87
C SER A 1025 28.03 -12.57 -2.99
N ALA A 1026 29.17 -11.96 -2.67
CA ALA A 1026 30.07 -11.36 -3.65
C ALA A 1026 30.62 -12.37 -4.68
N ARG A 1027 30.67 -13.67 -4.33
CA ARG A 1027 31.04 -14.74 -5.27
C ARG A 1027 29.96 -14.97 -6.32
N GLU A 1028 28.70 -14.98 -5.91
CA GLU A 1028 27.55 -15.14 -6.80
C GLU A 1028 27.43 -13.93 -7.74
N LEU A 1029 27.58 -12.71 -7.21
CA LEU A 1029 27.66 -11.48 -8.00
C LEU A 1029 28.82 -11.53 -9.02
N ALA A 1030 30.02 -11.97 -8.61
CA ALA A 1030 31.16 -12.10 -9.52
C ALA A 1030 30.91 -13.14 -10.63
N ALA A 1031 30.29 -14.28 -10.31
CA ALA A 1031 29.93 -15.31 -11.27
C ALA A 1031 28.86 -14.83 -12.26
N PHE A 1032 27.86 -14.08 -11.77
CA PHE A 1032 26.84 -13.47 -12.62
C PHE A 1032 27.42 -12.43 -13.59
N LEU A 1033 28.33 -11.57 -13.12
CA LEU A 1033 28.95 -10.54 -13.95
C LEU A 1033 29.95 -11.13 -14.96
N THR A 1034 30.71 -12.16 -14.60
CA THR A 1034 31.69 -12.79 -15.50
C THR A 1034 31.08 -13.82 -16.46
N GLY A 1035 29.97 -14.47 -16.08
CA GLY A 1035 29.20 -15.39 -16.94
C GLY A 1035 28.23 -14.70 -17.91
N MET A 1036 28.18 -13.36 -17.95
CA MET A 1036 27.19 -12.63 -18.75
C MET A 1036 27.55 -12.66 -20.26
N ASN A 1037 26.67 -13.28 -21.07
CA ASN A 1037 26.83 -13.29 -22.52
C ASN A 1037 26.46 -11.95 -23.18
N GLN A 1038 26.90 -11.74 -24.42
CA GLN A 1038 26.77 -10.44 -25.10
C GLN A 1038 25.31 -10.04 -25.37
N SER A 1039 24.42 -10.99 -25.65
CA SER A 1039 22.99 -10.69 -25.91
C SER A 1039 22.26 -10.28 -24.63
N TYR A 1040 22.53 -10.95 -23.50
CA TYR A 1040 22.01 -10.55 -22.19
C TYR A 1040 22.59 -9.21 -21.74
N TYR A 1041 23.88 -8.96 -21.96
CA TYR A 1041 24.51 -7.66 -21.70
C TYR A 1041 23.84 -6.51 -22.46
N ARG A 1042 23.51 -6.70 -23.76
CA ARG A 1042 22.81 -5.68 -24.56
C ARG A 1042 21.43 -5.31 -24.00
N ARG A 1043 20.73 -6.23 -23.31
CA ARG A 1043 19.41 -5.93 -22.70
C ARG A 1043 19.46 -4.82 -21.67
N TYR A 1044 20.61 -4.61 -20.98
CA TYR A 1044 20.78 -3.51 -20.02
C TYR A 1044 20.74 -2.11 -20.64
N PHE A 1045 20.62 -2.01 -21.96
CA PHE A 1045 20.62 -0.77 -22.72
C PHE A 1045 19.33 -0.50 -23.50
N ALA A 1046 18.34 -1.41 -23.49
CA ALA A 1046 17.08 -1.28 -24.23
C ALA A 1046 16.24 -0.05 -23.81
N TRP A 1047 16.50 0.53 -22.63
CA TRP A 1047 15.91 1.80 -22.22
C TRP A 1047 16.38 2.97 -23.09
N ARG A 1048 17.59 2.91 -23.69
CA ARG A 1048 18.15 3.99 -24.51
C ARG A 1048 17.34 4.24 -25.78
N ASP A 1049 16.62 3.25 -26.27
CA ASP A 1049 15.83 3.33 -27.50
C ASP A 1049 14.62 4.26 -27.33
N ARG A 1050 14.17 4.48 -26.09
CA ARG A 1050 13.02 5.31 -25.74
C ARG A 1050 13.38 6.49 -24.83
N LEU A 1051 14.54 6.44 -24.17
CA LEU A 1051 14.96 7.41 -23.15
C LEU A 1051 16.38 7.95 -23.39
N GLN A 1052 16.59 9.17 -22.93
CA GLN A 1052 17.87 9.86 -22.89
C GLN A 1052 18.19 10.38 -21.48
N LEU A 1053 19.47 10.55 -21.20
CA LEU A 1053 19.98 10.93 -19.89
C LEU A 1053 20.17 12.45 -19.79
N ARG A 1054 19.46 13.08 -18.85
CA ARG A 1054 19.70 14.46 -18.42
C ARG A 1054 20.49 14.47 -17.12
N LEU A 1055 21.50 15.34 -17.02
CA LEU A 1055 22.37 15.49 -15.86
C LEU A 1055 22.29 16.92 -15.30
N PHE A 1056 22.01 17.04 -14.00
CA PHE A 1056 21.90 18.33 -13.30
C PHE A 1056 23.23 18.67 -12.62
N ARG A 1057 24.26 19.02 -13.40
CA ARG A 1057 25.62 19.28 -12.88
C ARG A 1057 25.87 20.73 -12.47
N ASP A 1058 25.14 21.71 -13.00
CA ASP A 1058 25.38 23.13 -12.75
C ASP A 1058 24.53 23.66 -11.58
N TRP A 1059 25.15 24.28 -10.58
CA TRP A 1059 24.44 24.90 -9.47
C TRP A 1059 23.51 26.05 -9.87
N ARG A 1060 23.75 26.72 -11.01
CA ARG A 1060 22.82 27.71 -11.59
C ARG A 1060 21.47 27.07 -11.88
N GLU A 1061 21.44 25.97 -12.63
CA GLU A 1061 20.24 25.18 -12.93
C GLU A 1061 19.51 24.71 -11.65
N ARG A 1062 20.28 24.20 -10.67
CA ARG A 1062 19.74 23.74 -9.38
C ARG A 1062 19.04 24.89 -8.63
N PHE A 1063 19.62 26.09 -8.59
CA PHE A 1063 19.02 27.26 -7.93
C PHE A 1063 17.88 27.90 -8.73
N CYS A 1064 17.91 27.88 -10.07
CA CYS A 1064 16.76 28.31 -10.90
C CYS A 1064 15.50 27.47 -10.62
N THR A 1065 15.65 26.20 -10.22
CA THR A 1065 14.53 25.33 -9.82
C THR A 1065 13.74 25.89 -8.63
N ILE A 1066 14.35 26.75 -7.79
CA ILE A 1066 13.64 27.44 -6.69
C ILE A 1066 12.53 28.34 -7.24
N CYS A 1067 12.80 29.15 -8.26
CA CYS A 1067 11.79 30.00 -8.90
C CYS A 1067 10.65 29.19 -9.54
N ALA A 1068 10.99 28.07 -10.19
CA ALA A 1068 9.99 27.17 -10.78
C ALA A 1068 9.08 26.52 -9.71
N ARG A 1069 9.57 26.33 -8.48
CA ARG A 1069 8.77 25.85 -7.34
C ARG A 1069 8.07 26.95 -6.55
N TYR A 1070 8.62 28.17 -6.51
CA TYR A 1070 8.23 29.26 -5.59
C TYR A 1070 6.72 29.55 -5.45
N PRO A 1071 5.88 29.51 -6.51
CA PRO A 1071 4.43 29.67 -6.38
C PRO A 1071 3.73 28.58 -5.56
N HIS A 1072 4.37 27.43 -5.39
CA HIS A 1072 3.84 26.24 -4.70
C HIS A 1072 4.57 25.94 -3.38
N LEU A 1073 5.59 26.71 -3.01
CA LEU A 1073 6.35 26.48 -1.77
C LEU A 1073 5.57 26.98 -0.54
N PRO A 1074 5.56 26.19 0.57
CA PRO A 1074 4.74 26.47 1.73
C PRO A 1074 5.20 27.75 2.45
N ARG A 1075 4.25 28.65 2.74
CA ARG A 1075 4.52 29.93 3.41
C ARG A 1075 4.43 29.74 4.93
N GLY A 1076 5.37 30.33 5.67
CA GLY A 1076 5.44 30.22 7.14
C GLY A 1076 6.04 28.90 7.68
N GLN A 1077 6.26 27.88 6.84
CA GLN A 1077 6.95 26.65 7.24
C GLN A 1077 8.36 26.93 7.77
N VAL A 1078 8.79 26.21 8.81
CA VAL A 1078 10.17 26.23 9.36
C VAL A 1078 10.55 24.83 9.82
N TYR A 1079 11.73 24.34 9.41
CA TYR A 1079 12.28 23.06 9.83
C TYR A 1079 12.79 23.12 11.28
N GLN A 1080 11.92 22.71 12.21
CA GLN A 1080 12.24 22.59 13.64
C GLN A 1080 13.18 21.41 13.95
N ASP A 1081 13.19 20.37 13.11
CA ASP A 1081 14.22 19.34 13.14
C ASP A 1081 14.71 18.99 11.73
N LEU A 1082 15.56 19.87 11.19
CA LEU A 1082 16.26 19.65 9.92
C LEU A 1082 17.16 18.41 9.95
N LYS A 1083 17.64 18.00 11.14
CA LYS A 1083 18.53 16.84 11.28
C LYS A 1083 17.75 15.54 11.24
N GLY A 1084 16.72 15.39 12.06
CA GLY A 1084 15.82 14.24 12.05
C GLY A 1084 15.18 14.04 10.68
N TRP A 1085 14.68 15.11 10.04
CA TRP A 1085 14.19 15.03 8.66
C TRP A 1085 15.24 14.50 7.69
N PHE A 1086 16.50 14.98 7.76
CA PHE A 1086 17.51 14.56 6.81
C PHE A 1086 18.06 13.15 7.08
N GLN A 1087 18.04 12.69 8.34
CA GLN A 1087 18.54 11.38 8.77
C GLN A 1087 17.54 10.22 8.65
N ALA A 1088 16.25 10.50 8.38
CA ALA A 1088 15.18 9.50 8.18
C ALA A 1088 14.87 9.24 6.69
#